data_AF-A0A354FU87-F1
#
_entry.id   AF-A0A354FU87-F1
#
_cell.length_a   1.000
_cell.length_b   1.000
_cell.length_c   1.000
_cell.angle_alpha   90.00
_cell.angle_beta   90.00
_cell.angle_gamma   90.00
#
_symmetry.space_group_name_H-M   'P 1'
#
loop_
_entity.id
_entity.type
_entity.pdbx_description
1 polymer ?
#
loop_
_entity_poly.entity_id
_entity_poly.type
_entity_poly.pdbx_seq_one_letter_code
_entity_poly.pdbx_strand_id
1 'polypeptide(L)'
;GTAVEGAKPLYEVVFQKNDAEVIHERTGEVTPPSFPYEADHSDKKEATRRDRLAEWTTSPDNQYFASSYANRIWGYMMGTGIIEPLDDIRAGNPPSNPELLEWLTQYFIEHDFDVRELMRVIVKSRTYQLSIESHQWNEDDKINFSHAKARRLPAEVLYDTIHAVTGASSSFPGVPKGTRAASLPDVGVKLPDGFLANFGRPVRESSCECERNSDMQLGPVMALLSGPTVGNAIADPGNAIAKLVEKSKDDSSLIESVFYRILSRPPNQIEIKTALKVFNSEIDADHAKLEQALADHLKNRDPALAAAEKKQATDTEAMRAAIASHEKAIKPNVDAAEQKRKDQIAQLEEEKKNHEATLPKTIAAWEKGLVGGTPWTALEPKNLNSTNGAALKVEPDQAIFVSGANGKTTYTLQADTELNGITAVRLEMLADDRLPGKGPGLGNGNFVLGEIELDIAPAADPKKFSRVKFSTARASFSQKSYEVAKAIDGNPGGPNAGWAISPEVGKNQTAIFSIADPVQLEGGSILRFTLKQPYDDTHTLGKFRLSVTTQKGPLPFALPGDVKEALAVQKDQRNKAQLDAITKYFRENDSTLKGLDQKLAEARKPLPINPKLVELRGLLTALEKKPSVDPRHDRWLNDLSLSKKQLAQRRLTGAQDLTWALINTSAFLFNH
;
A
#
# COMPACT_ATOMS: atom_id res chain seq x y z
N GLY A 1 7.85 -10.54 -7.36
CA GLY A 1 7.59 -11.84 -6.72
C GLY A 1 8.88 -12.38 -6.14
N THR A 2 8.81 -13.08 -5.01
CA THR A 2 9.94 -13.88 -4.47
C THR A 2 10.03 -15.23 -5.22
N ALA A 3 11.18 -15.90 -5.10
CA ALA A 3 11.68 -16.97 -5.99
C ALA A 3 10.84 -18.26 -6.16
N VAL A 4 9.59 -18.30 -5.68
CA VAL A 4 8.66 -19.45 -5.85
C VAL A 4 7.32 -19.04 -6.46
N GLU A 5 7.03 -17.74 -6.57
CA GLU A 5 5.93 -17.27 -7.41
C GLU A 5 6.49 -16.92 -8.79
N GLY A 6 6.14 -17.71 -9.81
CA GLY A 6 6.27 -17.24 -11.19
C GLY A 6 5.67 -15.85 -11.34
N ALA A 7 6.25 -15.01 -12.19
CA ALA A 7 5.89 -13.59 -12.30
C ALA A 7 4.37 -13.41 -12.35
N LYS A 8 3.78 -12.82 -11.30
CA LYS A 8 2.40 -12.35 -11.35
C LYS A 8 2.31 -11.34 -12.49
N PRO A 9 1.38 -11.50 -13.44
CA PRO A 9 1.20 -10.52 -14.49
C PRO A 9 0.95 -9.16 -13.83
N LEU A 10 1.65 -8.11 -14.29
CA LEU A 10 1.44 -6.73 -13.84
C LEU A 10 0.09 -6.15 -14.30
N TYR A 11 -0.80 -6.98 -14.83
CA TYR A 11 -2.07 -6.60 -15.40
C TYR A 11 -3.17 -7.53 -14.90
N GLU A 12 -4.31 -6.93 -14.60
CA GLU A 12 -5.56 -7.63 -14.35
C GLU A 12 -6.27 -7.84 -15.69
N VAL A 13 -6.77 -9.06 -15.93
CA VAL A 13 -7.61 -9.33 -17.09
C VAL A 13 -9.07 -9.24 -16.64
N VAL A 14 -9.70 -8.11 -16.93
CA VAL A 14 -11.13 -7.91 -16.70
C VAL A 14 -11.88 -8.47 -17.90
N PHE A 15 -12.69 -9.51 -17.68
CA PHE A 15 -13.58 -10.07 -18.71
C PHE A 15 -15.03 -9.94 -18.26
N GLN A 16 -15.92 -9.73 -19.22
CA GLN A 16 -17.34 -9.57 -18.98
C GLN A 16 -17.98 -10.93 -18.71
N LYS A 17 -18.77 -11.02 -17.63
CA LYS A 17 -19.67 -12.15 -17.38
C LYS A 17 -21.12 -11.70 -17.54
N ASN A 18 -21.97 -12.57 -18.05
CA ASN A 18 -23.40 -12.31 -18.28
C ASN A 18 -24.30 -12.90 -17.18
N ASP A 19 -23.74 -13.26 -16.02
CA ASP A 19 -24.36 -14.06 -14.96
C ASP A 19 -24.77 -13.25 -13.70
N ALA A 20 -24.56 -11.93 -13.69
CA ALA A 20 -24.89 -11.09 -12.54
C ALA A 20 -26.33 -10.55 -12.63
N GLU A 21 -27.25 -11.17 -11.89
CA GLU A 21 -28.63 -10.70 -11.73
C GLU A 21 -28.80 -9.79 -10.51
N VAL A 22 -29.64 -8.77 -10.63
CA VAL A 22 -29.99 -7.87 -9.52
C VAL A 22 -31.24 -8.39 -8.84
N ILE A 23 -31.14 -8.73 -7.55
CA ILE A 23 -32.28 -9.17 -6.75
C ILE A 23 -32.95 -7.93 -6.16
N HIS A 24 -34.27 -7.84 -6.31
CA HIS A 24 -35.05 -6.78 -5.69
C HIS A 24 -35.08 -6.97 -4.17
N GLU A 25 -34.47 -6.07 -3.41
CA GLU A 25 -34.27 -6.24 -1.95
C GLU A 25 -35.56 -6.51 -1.17
N ARG A 26 -36.69 -5.91 -1.60
CA ARG A 26 -38.01 -6.10 -0.96
C ARG A 26 -38.74 -7.39 -1.35
N THR A 27 -38.63 -7.88 -2.59
CA THR A 27 -39.42 -9.03 -3.08
C THR A 27 -38.59 -10.32 -3.14
N GLY A 28 -37.26 -10.22 -3.14
CA GLY A 28 -36.36 -11.36 -3.31
C GLY A 28 -36.34 -11.94 -4.73
N GLU A 29 -37.07 -11.33 -5.67
CA GLU A 29 -37.14 -11.76 -7.06
C GLU A 29 -36.02 -11.14 -7.90
N VAL A 30 -35.60 -11.85 -8.94
CA VAL A 30 -34.67 -11.32 -9.94
C VAL A 30 -35.37 -10.22 -10.73
N THR A 31 -34.80 -9.02 -10.72
CA THR A 31 -35.29 -7.91 -11.53
C THR A 31 -34.63 -7.96 -12.91
N PRO A 32 -35.39 -8.17 -14.00
CA PRO A 32 -34.82 -8.09 -15.33
C PRO A 32 -34.32 -6.65 -15.58
N PRO A 33 -33.18 -6.49 -16.27
CA PRO A 33 -32.70 -5.16 -16.64
C PRO A 33 -33.71 -4.49 -17.57
N SER A 34 -33.98 -3.22 -17.32
CA SER A 34 -34.84 -2.37 -18.17
C SER A 34 -34.19 -1.00 -18.34
N PHE A 35 -34.52 -0.35 -19.45
CA PHE A 35 -34.09 1.02 -19.70
C PHE A 35 -35.04 2.02 -19.01
N PRO A 36 -34.53 3.20 -18.57
CA PRO A 36 -35.36 4.19 -17.90
C PRO A 36 -36.51 4.76 -18.75
N TYR A 37 -36.37 4.74 -20.08
CA TYR A 37 -37.36 5.19 -21.06
C TYR A 37 -37.16 4.46 -22.40
N GLU A 38 -38.18 4.52 -23.25
CA GLU A 38 -38.15 3.93 -24.60
C GLU A 38 -37.23 4.74 -25.52
N ALA A 39 -36.42 4.02 -26.30
CA ALA A 39 -35.65 4.55 -27.42
C ALA A 39 -35.37 3.41 -28.41
N ASP A 40 -35.33 3.72 -29.70
CA ASP A 40 -35.01 2.75 -30.74
C ASP A 40 -33.62 2.13 -30.52
N HIS A 41 -33.51 0.80 -30.46
CA HIS A 41 -32.23 0.10 -30.33
C HIS A 41 -32.27 -1.30 -30.96
N SER A 42 -31.11 -1.77 -31.42
CA SER A 42 -30.98 -3.12 -32.00
C SER A 42 -30.77 -4.17 -30.91
N ASP A 43 -31.75 -5.05 -30.69
CA ASP A 43 -31.59 -6.19 -29.78
C ASP A 43 -30.99 -7.40 -30.51
N LYS A 44 -29.68 -7.35 -30.78
CA LYS A 44 -28.96 -8.48 -31.37
C LYS A 44 -29.01 -9.66 -30.40
N LYS A 45 -29.46 -10.83 -30.87
CA LYS A 45 -29.67 -12.04 -30.03
C LYS A 45 -28.45 -12.47 -29.20
N GLU A 46 -27.23 -12.16 -29.64
CA GLU A 46 -25.97 -12.52 -28.96
C GLU A 46 -25.30 -11.32 -28.25
N ALA A 47 -25.93 -10.12 -28.24
CA ALA A 47 -25.36 -8.94 -27.61
C ALA A 47 -25.33 -9.07 -26.09
N THR A 48 -24.20 -8.70 -25.50
CA THR A 48 -24.05 -8.67 -24.04
C THR A 48 -24.87 -7.51 -23.44
N ARG A 49 -25.09 -7.53 -22.12
CA ARG A 49 -25.81 -6.43 -21.43
C ARG A 49 -25.15 -5.06 -21.66
N ARG A 50 -23.82 -5.02 -21.69
CA ARG A 50 -23.04 -3.80 -21.98
C ARG A 50 -23.26 -3.32 -23.41
N ASP A 51 -23.30 -4.23 -24.38
CA ASP A 51 -23.54 -3.88 -25.79
C ASP A 51 -24.95 -3.31 -25.97
N ARG A 52 -25.96 -3.92 -25.33
CA ARG A 52 -27.33 -3.42 -25.36
C ARG A 52 -27.46 -2.03 -24.73
N LEU A 53 -26.79 -1.81 -23.59
CA LEU A 53 -26.74 -0.49 -22.96
C LEU A 53 -26.04 0.54 -23.84
N ALA A 54 -24.92 0.18 -24.46
CA ALA A 54 -24.20 1.05 -25.37
C ALA A 54 -25.09 1.44 -26.56
N GLU A 55 -25.73 0.47 -27.22
CA GLU A 55 -26.63 0.69 -28.35
C GLU A 55 -27.82 1.59 -27.98
N TRP A 56 -28.46 1.35 -26.82
CA TRP A 56 -29.56 2.20 -26.35
C TRP A 56 -29.09 3.62 -25.98
N THR A 57 -27.90 3.74 -25.38
CA THR A 57 -27.35 5.04 -24.99
C THR A 57 -27.00 5.88 -26.22
N THR A 58 -26.39 5.26 -27.23
CA THR A 58 -26.01 5.92 -28.48
C THR A 58 -27.10 5.86 -29.54
N SER A 59 -28.35 5.60 -29.16
CA SER A 59 -29.47 5.65 -30.08
C SER A 59 -29.70 7.09 -30.56
N PRO A 60 -29.95 7.31 -31.86
CA PRO A 60 -30.41 8.60 -32.38
C PRO A 60 -31.70 9.11 -31.73
N ASP A 61 -32.55 8.20 -31.24
CA ASP A 61 -33.82 8.50 -30.56
C ASP A 61 -33.64 8.71 -29.05
N ASN A 62 -32.41 8.56 -28.53
CA ASN A 62 -32.12 8.85 -27.14
C ASN A 62 -32.22 10.36 -26.85
N GLN A 63 -33.17 10.73 -25.99
CA GLN A 63 -33.50 12.13 -25.69
C GLN A 63 -32.37 12.93 -25.01
N TYR A 64 -31.41 12.25 -24.37
CA TYR A 64 -30.42 12.90 -23.52
C TYR A 64 -28.99 12.76 -24.01
N PHE A 65 -28.61 11.64 -24.64
CA PHE A 65 -27.21 11.38 -24.94
C PHE A 65 -26.60 12.43 -25.88
N ALA A 66 -27.22 12.63 -27.03
CA ALA A 66 -26.73 13.58 -28.03
C ALA A 66 -26.74 15.02 -27.50
N SER A 67 -27.85 15.43 -26.86
CA SER A 67 -28.03 16.79 -26.35
C SER A 67 -27.11 17.09 -25.17
N SER A 68 -26.97 16.16 -24.21
CA SER A 68 -26.04 16.27 -23.09
C SER A 68 -24.60 16.35 -23.56
N TYR A 69 -24.21 15.49 -24.50
CA TYR A 69 -22.84 15.47 -25.01
C TYR A 69 -22.52 16.73 -25.81
N ALA A 70 -23.44 17.19 -26.67
CA ALA A 70 -23.30 18.43 -27.42
C ALA A 70 -23.17 19.65 -26.48
N ASN A 71 -24.03 19.74 -25.45
CA ASN A 71 -23.93 20.78 -24.42
C ASN A 71 -22.60 20.74 -23.68
N ARG A 72 -22.11 19.54 -23.33
CA ARG A 72 -20.83 19.35 -22.62
C ARG A 72 -19.65 19.82 -23.47
N ILE A 73 -19.58 19.42 -24.73
CA ILE A 73 -18.51 19.86 -25.65
C ILE A 73 -18.58 21.38 -25.85
N TRP A 74 -19.78 21.93 -26.07
CA TRP A 74 -19.99 23.37 -26.14
C TRP A 74 -19.48 24.07 -24.86
N GLY A 75 -19.88 23.59 -23.69
CA GLY A 75 -19.47 24.13 -22.39
C GLY A 75 -17.97 24.12 -22.18
N TYR A 76 -17.29 23.01 -22.48
CA TYR A 76 -15.83 22.94 -22.41
C TYR A 76 -15.14 23.89 -23.39
N MET A 77 -15.74 24.15 -24.55
CA MET A 77 -15.19 25.00 -25.60
C MET A 77 -15.54 26.49 -25.48
N MET A 78 -16.66 26.84 -24.86
CA MET A 78 -17.14 28.21 -24.70
C MET A 78 -16.98 28.71 -23.25
N GLY A 79 -16.73 27.80 -22.30
CA GLY A 79 -16.56 28.08 -20.87
C GLY A 79 -17.87 28.13 -20.09
N THR A 80 -19.00 28.03 -20.77
CA THR A 80 -20.34 27.97 -20.18
C THR A 80 -21.21 27.14 -21.12
N GLY A 81 -21.97 26.21 -20.57
CA GLY A 81 -22.92 25.41 -21.33
C GLY A 81 -24.09 26.23 -21.85
N ILE A 82 -24.78 25.69 -22.85
CA ILE A 82 -26.12 26.17 -23.21
C ILE A 82 -27.11 25.83 -22.07
N ILE A 83 -26.88 24.70 -21.40
CA ILE A 83 -27.42 24.36 -20.09
C ILE A 83 -26.25 24.39 -19.09
N GLU A 84 -26.38 25.17 -18.02
CA GLU A 84 -25.37 25.29 -16.95
C GLU A 84 -26.07 25.12 -15.58
N PRO A 85 -25.60 24.25 -14.68
CA PRO A 85 -24.47 23.33 -14.81
C PRO A 85 -24.60 22.29 -15.95
N LEU A 86 -23.48 21.88 -16.56
CA LEU A 86 -23.46 21.01 -17.75
C LEU A 86 -24.26 19.71 -17.61
N ASP A 87 -24.33 19.15 -16.39
CA ASP A 87 -25.01 17.90 -16.07
C ASP A 87 -26.44 18.08 -15.50
N ASP A 88 -26.89 19.30 -15.21
CA ASP A 88 -28.21 19.57 -14.61
C ASP A 88 -29.31 19.72 -15.68
N ILE A 89 -29.53 18.65 -16.46
CA ILE A 89 -30.52 18.61 -17.54
C ILE A 89 -31.89 18.20 -16.98
N ARG A 90 -32.75 19.19 -16.74
CA ARG A 90 -34.10 19.00 -16.22
C ARG A 90 -35.04 20.10 -16.68
N ALA A 91 -36.34 19.84 -16.63
CA ALA A 91 -37.37 20.82 -17.05
C ALA A 91 -37.28 22.16 -16.30
N GLY A 92 -36.79 22.17 -15.05
CA GLY A 92 -36.58 23.38 -14.26
C GLY A 92 -35.31 24.17 -14.58
N ASN A 93 -34.46 23.68 -15.48
CA ASN A 93 -33.22 24.32 -15.94
C ASN A 93 -33.16 24.30 -17.48
N PRO A 94 -34.00 25.10 -18.17
CA PRO A 94 -34.08 25.09 -19.62
C PRO A 94 -32.79 25.66 -20.26
N PRO A 95 -32.45 25.25 -21.51
CA PRO A 95 -31.31 25.80 -22.23
C PRO A 95 -31.46 27.31 -22.47
N SER A 96 -30.36 28.05 -22.34
CA SER A 96 -30.31 29.50 -22.63
C SER A 96 -30.62 29.80 -24.11
N ASN A 97 -30.30 28.86 -25.00
CA ASN A 97 -30.66 28.90 -26.41
C ASN A 97 -31.11 27.50 -26.87
N PRO A 98 -32.43 27.19 -26.80
CA PRO A 98 -32.97 25.87 -27.16
C PRO A 98 -32.71 25.51 -28.63
N GLU A 99 -32.88 26.46 -29.54
CA GLU A 99 -32.73 26.24 -30.99
C GLU A 99 -31.28 25.86 -31.35
N LEU A 100 -30.30 26.51 -30.72
CA LEU A 100 -28.90 26.17 -30.90
C LEU A 100 -28.57 24.76 -30.38
N LEU A 101 -29.08 24.40 -29.20
CA LEU A 101 -28.84 23.09 -28.64
C LEU A 101 -29.48 21.99 -29.50
N GLU A 102 -30.71 22.20 -29.97
CA GLU A 102 -31.39 21.28 -30.88
C GLU A 102 -30.62 21.11 -32.19
N TRP A 103 -30.14 22.22 -32.78
CA TRP A 103 -29.34 22.16 -33.99
C TRP A 103 -28.03 21.39 -33.81
N LEU A 104 -27.29 21.64 -32.71
CA LEU A 104 -26.06 20.91 -32.40
C LEU A 104 -26.31 19.43 -32.13
N THR A 105 -27.44 19.11 -31.48
CA THR A 105 -27.87 17.74 -31.19
C THR A 105 -28.12 16.98 -32.50
N GLN A 106 -28.91 17.58 -33.40
CA GLN A 106 -29.21 16.99 -34.70
C GLN A 106 -27.95 16.84 -35.56
N TYR A 107 -27.08 17.87 -35.58
CA TYR A 107 -25.80 17.80 -36.29
C TYR A 107 -24.92 16.66 -35.78
N PHE A 108 -24.88 16.45 -34.46
CA PHE A 108 -24.08 15.37 -33.86
C PHE A 108 -24.64 13.98 -34.22
N ILE A 109 -25.96 13.82 -34.27
CA ILE A 109 -26.63 12.58 -34.70
C ILE A 109 -26.37 12.32 -36.20
N GLU A 110 -26.54 13.32 -37.06
CA GLU A 110 -26.33 13.20 -38.52
C GLU A 110 -24.91 12.84 -38.93
N HIS A 111 -23.93 13.11 -38.05
CA HIS A 111 -22.51 12.80 -38.26
C HIS A 111 -22.04 11.62 -37.41
N ASP A 112 -22.93 10.67 -37.11
CA ASP A 112 -22.64 9.41 -36.41
C ASP A 112 -21.91 9.62 -35.06
N PHE A 113 -22.27 10.67 -34.34
CA PHE A 113 -21.66 11.04 -33.05
C PHE A 113 -20.14 11.33 -33.14
N ASP A 114 -19.63 11.84 -34.28
CA ASP A 114 -18.22 12.25 -34.42
C ASP A 114 -17.91 13.52 -33.61
N VAL A 115 -17.23 13.32 -32.48
CA VAL A 115 -16.81 14.39 -31.58
C VAL A 115 -15.87 15.41 -32.25
N ARG A 116 -15.00 14.96 -33.16
CA ARG A 116 -14.07 15.85 -33.86
C ARG A 116 -14.80 16.72 -34.87
N GLU A 117 -15.85 16.21 -35.49
CA GLU A 117 -16.70 16.99 -36.40
C GLU A 117 -17.51 18.03 -35.63
N LEU A 118 -18.09 17.67 -34.49
CA LEU A 118 -18.76 18.61 -33.60
C LEU A 118 -17.81 19.70 -33.09
N MET A 119 -16.61 19.34 -32.65
CA MET A 119 -15.59 20.33 -32.26
C MET A 119 -15.22 21.24 -33.43
N ARG A 120 -15.10 20.70 -34.64
CA ARG A 120 -14.75 21.44 -35.86
C ARG A 120 -15.81 22.48 -36.21
N VAL A 121 -17.09 22.14 -36.11
CA VAL A 121 -18.17 23.09 -36.41
C VAL A 121 -18.22 24.21 -35.37
N ILE A 122 -17.97 23.89 -34.09
CA ILE A 122 -17.91 24.88 -33.00
C ILE A 122 -16.74 25.87 -33.22
N VAL A 123 -15.50 25.40 -33.43
CA VAL A 123 -14.34 26.30 -33.62
C VAL A 123 -14.40 27.17 -34.88
N LYS A 124 -15.17 26.73 -35.89
CA LYS A 124 -15.39 27.49 -37.12
C LYS A 124 -16.56 28.48 -37.00
N SER A 125 -17.35 28.40 -35.93
CA SER A 125 -18.47 29.31 -35.73
C SER A 125 -18.00 30.74 -35.46
N ARG A 126 -18.81 31.73 -35.87
CA ARG A 126 -18.60 33.13 -35.49
C ARG A 126 -18.51 33.28 -33.98
N THR A 127 -19.35 32.55 -33.24
CA THR A 127 -19.47 32.63 -31.78
C THR A 127 -18.18 32.24 -31.07
N TYR A 128 -17.50 31.18 -31.51
CA TYR A 128 -16.20 30.78 -30.95
C TYR A 128 -15.08 31.78 -31.27
N GLN A 129 -15.15 32.46 -32.42
CA GLN A 129 -14.12 33.39 -32.91
C GLN A 129 -14.30 34.83 -32.42
N LEU A 130 -15.23 35.08 -31.49
CA LEU A 130 -15.42 36.41 -30.90
C LEU A 130 -14.20 36.83 -30.07
N SER A 131 -14.00 38.14 -29.93
CA SER A 131 -12.96 38.69 -29.05
C SER A 131 -13.28 38.41 -27.58
N ILE A 132 -12.24 38.31 -26.75
CA ILE A 132 -12.39 38.35 -25.28
C ILE A 132 -12.72 39.76 -24.80
N GLU A 133 -12.29 40.78 -25.55
CA GLU A 133 -12.55 42.18 -25.20
C GLU A 133 -14.06 42.45 -25.21
N SER A 134 -14.59 42.77 -24.04
CA SER A 134 -15.96 43.22 -23.85
C SER A 134 -16.09 44.73 -23.97
N HIS A 135 -17.32 45.20 -24.07
CA HIS A 135 -17.70 46.60 -23.99
C HIS A 135 -18.86 46.78 -23.00
N GLN A 136 -19.22 48.04 -22.70
CA GLN A 136 -20.22 48.40 -21.70
C GLN A 136 -21.63 47.79 -21.87
N TRP A 137 -21.92 47.12 -22.99
CA TRP A 137 -23.23 46.53 -23.29
C TRP A 137 -23.25 45.01 -23.17
N ASN A 138 -22.10 44.38 -22.96
CA ASN A 138 -21.97 42.92 -22.97
C ASN A 138 -21.00 42.40 -21.90
N GLU A 139 -20.40 43.28 -21.09
CA GLU A 139 -19.49 42.93 -20.01
C GLU A 139 -20.14 42.06 -18.91
N ASP A 140 -21.45 42.18 -18.74
CA ASP A 140 -22.25 41.43 -17.78
C ASP A 140 -22.89 40.17 -18.37
N ASP A 141 -22.73 39.94 -19.67
CA ASP A 141 -23.27 38.75 -20.32
C ASP A 141 -22.47 37.50 -19.94
N LYS A 142 -23.17 36.58 -19.25
CA LYS A 142 -22.60 35.32 -18.79
C LYS A 142 -23.15 34.11 -19.52
N ILE A 143 -24.20 34.22 -20.31
CA ILE A 143 -24.93 33.02 -20.82
C ILE A 143 -25.30 33.10 -22.30
N ASN A 144 -25.22 34.28 -22.93
CA ASN A 144 -25.64 34.48 -24.32
C ASN A 144 -24.48 34.52 -25.32
N PHE A 145 -23.26 34.24 -24.87
CA PHE A 145 -22.06 34.09 -25.71
C PHE A 145 -21.75 35.33 -26.58
N SER A 146 -21.99 36.53 -26.04
CA SER A 146 -21.75 37.80 -26.75
C SER A 146 -20.27 38.13 -26.98
N HIS A 147 -19.36 37.46 -26.29
CA HIS A 147 -17.91 37.57 -26.38
C HIS A 147 -17.25 36.25 -25.93
N ALA A 148 -15.98 36.04 -26.26
CA ALA A 148 -15.23 34.87 -25.80
C ALA A 148 -14.85 35.02 -24.32
N LYS A 149 -14.83 33.90 -23.59
CA LYS A 149 -14.41 33.87 -22.18
C LYS A 149 -13.01 33.28 -22.08
N ALA A 150 -12.15 33.96 -21.32
CA ALA A 150 -10.86 33.41 -20.95
C ALA A 150 -11.06 32.20 -20.02
N ARG A 151 -10.55 31.04 -20.41
CA ARG A 151 -10.74 29.77 -19.67
C ARG A 151 -9.40 29.19 -19.25
N ARG A 152 -9.23 28.95 -17.96
CA ARG A 152 -8.02 28.33 -17.45
C ARG A 152 -7.92 26.89 -17.96
N LEU A 153 -6.71 26.49 -18.35
CA LEU A 153 -6.44 25.09 -18.66
C LEU A 153 -6.74 24.19 -17.43
N PRO A 154 -7.45 23.07 -17.61
CA PRO A 154 -7.61 22.06 -16.57
C PRO A 154 -6.26 21.57 -16.03
N ALA A 155 -6.21 21.13 -14.77
CA ALA A 155 -4.97 20.73 -14.09
C ALA A 155 -4.09 19.79 -14.91
N GLU A 156 -4.71 18.74 -15.48
CA GLU A 156 -4.03 17.72 -16.27
C GLU A 156 -3.50 18.30 -17.58
N VAL A 157 -4.31 19.10 -18.27
CA VAL A 157 -3.93 19.75 -19.52
C VAL A 157 -2.80 20.76 -19.27
N LEU A 158 -2.89 21.56 -18.22
CA LEU A 158 -1.84 22.51 -17.85
C LEU A 158 -0.51 21.80 -17.57
N TYR A 159 -0.54 20.71 -16.80
CA TYR A 159 0.64 19.89 -16.54
C TYR A 159 1.25 19.34 -17.83
N ASP A 160 0.41 18.77 -18.69
CA ASP A 160 0.84 18.20 -19.97
C ASP A 160 1.40 19.28 -20.91
N THR A 161 0.78 20.46 -20.95
CA THR A 161 1.25 21.61 -21.73
C THR A 161 2.62 22.07 -21.25
N ILE A 162 2.85 22.19 -19.92
CA ILE A 162 4.17 22.56 -19.37
C ILE A 162 5.26 21.58 -19.86
N HIS A 163 4.99 20.27 -19.81
CA HIS A 163 5.94 19.26 -20.27
C HIS A 163 6.09 19.28 -21.80
N ALA A 164 5.02 19.55 -22.55
CA ALA A 164 5.05 19.66 -24.00
C ALA A 164 5.88 20.88 -24.47
N VAL A 165 5.71 22.06 -23.85
CA VAL A 165 6.40 23.30 -24.24
C VAL A 165 7.81 23.43 -23.67
N THR A 166 8.16 22.66 -22.63
CA THR A 166 9.55 22.53 -22.16
C THR A 166 10.25 21.38 -22.89
N GLY A 167 9.51 20.35 -23.29
CA GLY A 167 10.05 19.10 -23.85
C GLY A 167 10.63 18.17 -22.80
N ALA A 168 10.38 18.44 -21.52
CA ALA A 168 10.71 17.54 -20.42
C ALA A 168 9.75 16.34 -20.42
N SER A 169 10.24 15.20 -19.96
CA SER A 169 9.40 14.00 -19.84
C SER A 169 8.68 13.98 -18.51
N SER A 170 7.35 13.90 -18.54
CA SER A 170 6.53 13.73 -17.34
C SER A 170 6.92 12.47 -16.56
N SER A 171 6.76 12.51 -15.25
CA SER A 171 7.09 11.40 -14.37
C SER A 171 6.07 11.29 -13.24
N PHE A 172 5.23 10.26 -13.32
CA PHE A 172 4.20 9.98 -12.33
C PHE A 172 4.50 8.65 -11.63
N PRO A 173 4.28 8.55 -10.30
CA PRO A 173 4.45 7.28 -9.59
C PRO A 173 3.55 6.18 -10.16
N GLY A 174 4.12 4.99 -10.38
CA GLY A 174 3.35 3.81 -10.80
C GLY A 174 3.01 3.71 -12.29
N VAL A 175 3.39 4.67 -13.13
CA VAL A 175 3.19 4.61 -14.59
C VAL A 175 4.50 4.90 -15.34
N PRO A 176 4.64 4.49 -16.63
CA PRO A 176 5.85 4.76 -17.41
C PRO A 176 6.16 6.26 -17.52
N LYS A 177 7.46 6.59 -17.59
CA LYS A 177 7.94 7.95 -17.86
C LYS A 177 7.39 8.44 -19.21
N GLY A 178 6.94 9.69 -19.28
CA GLY A 178 6.30 10.28 -20.46
C GLY A 178 4.79 10.05 -20.55
N THR A 179 4.18 9.36 -19.57
CA THR A 179 2.72 9.26 -19.49
C THR A 179 2.11 10.64 -19.26
N ARG A 180 1.08 10.99 -20.04
CA ARG A 180 0.34 12.24 -19.89
C ARG A 180 -0.52 12.23 -18.64
N ALA A 181 -0.64 13.37 -17.96
CA ALA A 181 -1.56 13.57 -16.85
C ALA A 181 -2.99 13.23 -17.24
N ALA A 182 -3.42 13.62 -18.45
CA ALA A 182 -4.74 13.32 -18.98
C ALA A 182 -4.98 11.82 -19.27
N SER A 183 -3.92 10.99 -19.27
CA SER A 183 -3.99 9.55 -19.50
C SER A 183 -3.74 8.73 -18.22
N LEU A 184 -3.73 9.37 -17.05
CA LEU A 184 -3.62 8.66 -15.79
C LEU A 184 -4.86 7.78 -15.55
N PRO A 185 -4.66 6.51 -15.15
CA PRO A 185 -5.76 5.56 -15.00
C PRO A 185 -6.64 5.86 -13.77
N ASP A 186 -6.07 6.51 -12.76
CA ASP A 186 -6.71 6.73 -11.46
C ASP A 186 -6.42 8.15 -10.94
N VAL A 187 -7.37 8.70 -10.17
CA VAL A 187 -7.27 9.98 -9.44
C VAL A 187 -6.39 9.91 -8.20
N GLY A 188 -6.18 8.72 -7.65
CA GLY A 188 -5.27 8.41 -6.55
C GLY A 188 -3.79 8.55 -6.90
N VAL A 189 -3.43 8.69 -8.18
CA VAL A 189 -2.06 9.02 -8.59
C VAL A 189 -1.77 10.48 -8.21
N LYS A 190 -1.05 10.65 -7.09
CA LYS A 190 -0.66 11.94 -6.54
C LYS A 190 0.79 12.27 -6.89
N LEU A 191 1.02 13.52 -7.28
CA LEU A 191 2.38 14.07 -7.35
C LEU A 191 2.86 14.48 -5.95
N PRO A 192 4.16 14.37 -5.65
CA PRO A 192 4.70 14.78 -4.35
C PRO A 192 4.42 16.25 -3.99
N ASP A 193 4.28 17.13 -4.99
CA ASP A 193 4.00 18.56 -4.82
C ASP A 193 2.50 18.90 -4.88
N GLY A 194 1.64 17.91 -5.08
CA GLY A 194 0.19 18.09 -5.11
C GLY A 194 -0.33 18.91 -6.30
N PHE A 195 0.47 19.12 -7.36
CA PHE A 195 0.12 20.02 -8.47
C PHE A 195 -1.30 19.80 -9.02
N LEU A 196 -1.65 18.55 -9.36
CA LEU A 196 -2.95 18.25 -9.95
C LEU A 196 -4.13 18.61 -9.04
N ALA A 197 -4.02 18.32 -7.74
CA ALA A 197 -5.06 18.63 -6.76
C ALA A 197 -5.18 20.14 -6.53
N ASN A 198 -4.04 20.84 -6.41
CA ASN A 198 -4.01 22.30 -6.25
C ASN A 198 -4.68 23.00 -7.43
N PHE A 199 -4.52 22.49 -8.65
CA PHE A 199 -5.16 23.03 -9.85
C PHE A 199 -6.59 22.49 -10.10
N GLY A 200 -7.22 21.86 -9.11
CA GLY A 200 -8.64 21.51 -9.12
C GLY A 200 -9.00 20.24 -9.89
N ARG A 201 -8.08 19.28 -10.01
CA ARG A 201 -8.40 17.92 -10.48
C ARG A 201 -9.44 17.29 -9.53
N PRO A 202 -10.59 16.80 -10.05
CA PRO A 202 -11.59 16.11 -9.23
C PRO A 202 -11.03 14.88 -8.51
N VAL A 203 -11.52 14.62 -7.30
CA VAL A 203 -11.27 13.39 -6.55
C VAL A 203 -12.20 12.24 -6.98
N ARG A 204 -13.19 12.52 -7.84
CA ARG A 204 -14.18 11.59 -8.40
C ARG A 204 -14.98 10.87 -7.31
N GLU A 205 -15.37 11.60 -6.28
CA GLU A 205 -16.36 11.12 -5.30
C GLU A 205 -17.79 11.23 -5.86
N SER A 206 -18.00 12.15 -6.80
CA SER A 206 -19.25 12.38 -7.51
C SER A 206 -19.05 12.19 -9.02
N SER A 207 -20.13 11.87 -9.74
CA SER A 207 -20.15 11.88 -11.21
C SER A 207 -20.39 13.28 -11.80
N CYS A 208 -20.59 14.30 -10.95
CA CYS A 208 -20.88 15.67 -11.38
C CYS A 208 -19.62 16.39 -11.89
N GLU A 209 -19.71 17.06 -13.05
CA GLU A 209 -18.64 17.94 -13.53
C GLU A 209 -18.35 19.08 -12.56
N CYS A 210 -19.33 19.46 -11.73
CA CYS A 210 -19.20 20.51 -10.71
C CYS A 210 -18.14 20.22 -9.63
N GLU A 211 -17.64 18.98 -9.51
CA GLU A 211 -16.53 18.65 -8.62
C GLU A 211 -15.19 19.24 -9.11
N ARG A 212 -15.08 19.56 -10.41
CA ARG A 212 -13.91 20.22 -10.98
C ARG A 212 -13.88 21.70 -10.59
N ASN A 213 -12.76 22.14 -10.02
CA ASN A 213 -12.57 23.54 -9.68
C ASN A 213 -11.63 24.24 -10.67
N SER A 214 -12.14 25.26 -11.35
CA SER A 214 -11.37 26.09 -12.29
C SER A 214 -10.93 27.43 -11.70
N ASP A 215 -11.34 27.75 -10.46
CA ASP A 215 -11.06 29.02 -9.80
C ASP A 215 -9.57 29.26 -9.59
N MET A 216 -9.19 30.53 -9.69
CA MET A 216 -7.85 30.96 -9.35
C MET A 216 -7.74 31.21 -7.85
N GLN A 217 -6.90 30.41 -7.20
CA GLN A 217 -6.52 30.61 -5.81
C GLN A 217 -5.04 31.00 -5.72
N LEU A 218 -4.68 31.76 -4.69
CA LEU A 218 -3.29 32.21 -4.51
C LEU A 218 -2.32 31.02 -4.34
N GLY A 219 -2.72 29.96 -3.63
CA GLY A 219 -1.90 28.77 -3.40
C GLY A 219 -1.44 28.08 -4.70
N PRO A 220 -2.36 27.68 -5.59
CA PRO A 220 -2.03 27.13 -6.91
C PRO A 220 -1.14 28.04 -7.76
N VAL A 221 -1.37 29.36 -7.75
CA VAL A 221 -0.52 30.32 -8.47
C VAL A 221 0.91 30.30 -7.91
N MET A 222 1.08 30.29 -6.59
CA MET A 222 2.40 30.17 -5.96
C MET A 222 3.07 28.83 -6.28
N ALA A 223 2.28 27.74 -6.36
CA ALA A 223 2.77 26.44 -6.78
C ALA A 223 3.23 26.40 -8.26
N LEU A 224 2.65 27.23 -9.13
CA LEU A 224 3.17 27.39 -10.50
C LEU A 224 4.49 28.16 -10.53
N LEU A 225 4.56 29.28 -9.80
CA LEU A 225 5.69 30.19 -9.82
C LEU A 225 6.95 29.57 -9.21
N SER A 226 6.80 28.83 -8.11
CA SER A 226 7.94 28.34 -7.32
C SER A 226 7.92 26.83 -7.08
N GLY A 227 6.93 26.12 -7.62
CA GLY A 227 6.80 24.68 -7.41
C GLY A 227 7.74 23.85 -8.30
N PRO A 228 8.01 22.60 -7.88
CA PRO A 228 8.94 21.73 -8.58
C PRO A 228 8.42 21.25 -9.94
N THR A 229 7.11 21.25 -10.19
CA THR A 229 6.56 20.88 -11.50
C THR A 229 7.13 21.74 -12.64
N VAL A 230 7.11 23.07 -12.51
CA VAL A 230 7.67 23.97 -13.53
C VAL A 230 9.20 23.99 -13.44
N GLY A 231 9.74 24.12 -12.24
CA GLY A 231 11.19 24.22 -12.02
C GLY A 231 11.96 23.01 -12.56
N ASN A 232 11.51 21.79 -12.28
CA ASN A 232 12.17 20.57 -12.74
C ASN A 232 12.04 20.38 -14.27
N ALA A 233 10.89 20.74 -14.85
CA ALA A 233 10.69 20.65 -16.30
C ALA A 233 11.63 21.60 -17.07
N ILE A 234 11.85 22.81 -16.55
CA ILE A 234 12.78 23.78 -17.13
C ILE A 234 14.24 23.39 -16.87
N ALA A 235 14.55 22.82 -15.71
CA ALA A 235 15.89 22.39 -15.33
C ALA A 235 16.35 21.05 -15.94
N ASP A 236 15.44 20.28 -16.56
CA ASP A 236 15.79 19.00 -17.21
C ASP A 236 16.82 19.24 -18.34
N PRO A 237 18.06 18.69 -18.23
CA PRO A 237 19.11 18.93 -19.22
C PRO A 237 18.79 18.33 -20.59
N GLY A 238 17.89 17.35 -20.66
CA GLY A 238 17.45 16.72 -21.90
C GLY A 238 16.27 17.42 -22.58
N ASN A 239 15.77 18.51 -21.98
CA ASN A 239 14.59 19.21 -22.49
C ASN A 239 14.87 19.91 -23.83
N ALA A 240 13.81 20.33 -24.50
CA ALA A 240 13.93 20.95 -25.81
C ALA A 240 14.40 22.41 -25.73
N ILE A 241 14.31 23.09 -24.59
CA ILE A 241 14.86 24.43 -24.40
C ILE A 241 16.39 24.38 -24.46
N ALA A 242 17.03 23.45 -23.76
CA ALA A 242 18.47 23.24 -23.83
C ALA A 242 18.93 22.94 -25.27
N LYS A 243 18.20 22.08 -25.99
CA LYS A 243 18.46 21.78 -27.40
C LYS A 243 18.27 22.99 -28.32
N LEU A 244 17.32 23.89 -28.02
CA LEU A 244 17.13 25.13 -28.78
C LEU A 244 18.32 26.08 -28.60
N VAL A 245 18.85 26.19 -27.39
CA VAL A 245 20.03 27.02 -27.09
C VAL A 245 21.25 26.55 -27.89
N GLU A 246 21.46 25.23 -27.98
CA GLU A 246 22.57 24.65 -28.75
C GLU A 246 22.41 24.85 -30.26
N LYS A 247 21.18 24.80 -30.78
CA LYS A 247 20.90 24.94 -32.22
C LYS A 247 20.83 26.38 -32.71
N SER A 248 20.48 27.33 -31.83
CA SER A 248 20.23 28.72 -32.21
C SER A 248 21.54 29.49 -32.33
N LYS A 249 21.74 30.14 -33.49
CA LYS A 249 22.98 30.86 -33.83
C LYS A 249 23.12 32.20 -33.10
N ASP A 250 22.00 32.90 -32.91
CA ASP A 250 21.95 34.20 -32.24
C ASP A 250 20.83 34.23 -31.17
N ASP A 251 20.90 35.22 -30.28
CA ASP A 251 19.97 35.32 -29.15
C ASP A 251 18.58 35.80 -29.56
N SER A 252 18.44 36.58 -30.64
CA SER A 252 17.13 37.05 -31.10
C SER A 252 16.31 35.89 -31.68
N SER A 253 16.94 35.06 -32.53
CA SER A 253 16.32 33.84 -33.07
C SER A 253 15.98 32.83 -31.96
N LEU A 254 16.80 32.75 -30.91
CA LEU A 254 16.53 31.92 -29.74
C LEU A 254 15.29 32.41 -28.99
N ILE A 255 15.19 33.71 -28.70
CA ILE A 255 14.02 34.33 -28.07
C ILE A 255 12.77 34.06 -28.91
N GLU A 256 12.82 34.31 -30.22
CA GLU A 256 11.70 34.06 -31.12
C GLU A 256 11.26 32.59 -31.11
N SER A 257 12.22 31.66 -31.14
CA SER A 257 11.94 30.21 -31.06
C SER A 257 11.25 29.81 -29.75
N VAL A 258 11.68 30.41 -28.62
CA VAL A 258 11.06 30.17 -27.31
C VAL A 258 9.62 30.71 -27.27
N PHE A 259 9.38 31.89 -27.83
CA PHE A 259 8.05 32.49 -27.95
C PHE A 259 7.08 31.66 -28.79
N TYR A 260 7.50 31.23 -29.99
CA TYR A 260 6.69 30.33 -30.82
C TYR A 260 6.39 29.02 -30.10
N ARG A 261 7.36 28.48 -29.36
CA ARG A 261 7.17 27.21 -28.68
C ARG A 261 6.18 27.27 -27.52
N ILE A 262 6.17 28.39 -26.77
CA ILE A 262 5.38 28.51 -25.55
C ILE A 262 4.03 29.19 -25.81
N LEU A 263 4.01 30.28 -26.59
CA LEU A 263 2.81 31.08 -26.85
C LEU A 263 2.28 30.97 -28.28
N SER A 264 2.93 30.18 -29.15
CA SER A 264 2.51 30.01 -30.55
C SER A 264 2.40 31.30 -31.37
N ARG A 265 3.15 32.35 -30.97
CA ARG A 265 3.23 33.64 -31.66
C ARG A 265 4.65 34.21 -31.58
N PRO A 266 5.04 35.13 -32.49
CA PRO A 266 6.30 35.85 -32.35
C PRO A 266 6.28 36.83 -31.16
N PRO A 267 7.45 37.17 -30.62
CA PRO A 267 7.59 38.26 -29.65
C PRO A 267 7.45 39.62 -30.33
N ASN A 268 6.94 40.60 -29.59
CA ASN A 268 6.95 42.00 -30.02
C ASN A 268 8.31 42.68 -29.72
N GLN A 269 8.50 43.90 -30.22
CA GLN A 269 9.77 44.63 -30.07
C GLN A 269 10.16 44.94 -28.61
N ILE A 270 9.18 45.12 -27.72
CA ILE A 270 9.44 45.36 -26.30
C ILE A 270 9.87 44.05 -25.63
N GLU A 271 9.17 42.95 -25.93
CA GLU A 271 9.49 41.60 -25.45
C GLU A 271 10.91 41.18 -25.85
N ILE A 272 11.30 41.38 -27.11
CA ILE A 272 12.67 41.09 -27.59
C ILE A 272 13.70 41.91 -26.82
N LYS A 273 13.51 43.23 -26.71
CA LYS A 273 14.47 44.12 -26.02
C LYS A 273 14.63 43.74 -24.54
N THR A 274 13.53 43.42 -23.86
CA THR A 274 13.55 43.00 -22.46
C THR A 274 14.26 41.66 -22.29
N ALA A 275 13.94 40.66 -23.12
CA ALA A 275 14.60 39.36 -23.06
C ALA A 275 16.10 39.47 -23.37
N LEU A 276 16.51 40.27 -24.36
CA LEU A 276 17.92 40.52 -24.66
C LEU A 276 18.66 41.20 -23.49
N LYS A 277 18.00 42.07 -22.73
CA LYS A 277 18.59 42.71 -21.55
C LYS A 277 18.91 41.68 -20.46
N VAL A 278 17.97 40.76 -20.19
CA VAL A 278 18.16 39.65 -19.24
C VAL A 278 19.34 38.78 -19.68
N PHE A 279 19.32 38.35 -20.95
CA PHE A 279 20.37 37.50 -21.52
C PHE A 279 21.73 38.17 -21.48
N ASN A 280 21.81 39.51 -21.61
CA ASN A 280 23.08 40.18 -21.87
C ASN A 280 23.73 40.91 -20.71
N SER A 281 22.97 41.28 -19.68
CA SER A 281 23.46 42.22 -18.67
C SER A 281 23.00 41.93 -17.25
N GLU A 282 21.79 41.38 -17.06
CA GLU A 282 21.25 41.21 -15.70
C GLU A 282 21.92 40.05 -14.96
N ILE A 283 22.22 38.94 -15.64
CA ILE A 283 22.94 37.80 -15.05
C ILE A 283 24.32 38.21 -14.52
N ASP A 284 25.07 38.99 -15.31
CA ASP A 284 26.38 39.52 -14.94
C ASP A 284 26.28 40.49 -13.75
N ALA A 285 25.30 41.39 -13.77
CA ALA A 285 25.06 42.35 -12.69
C ALA A 285 24.66 41.66 -11.38
N ASP A 286 23.82 40.64 -11.43
CA ASP A 286 23.38 39.90 -10.25
C ASP A 286 24.51 39.02 -9.69
N HIS A 287 25.35 38.44 -10.55
CA HIS A 287 26.57 37.77 -10.12
C HIS A 287 27.50 38.71 -9.34
N ALA A 288 27.76 39.90 -9.90
CA ALA A 288 28.61 40.91 -9.26
C ALA A 288 28.05 41.38 -7.91
N LYS A 289 26.74 41.55 -7.78
CA LYS A 289 26.08 41.87 -6.50
C LYS A 289 26.29 40.76 -5.47
N LEU A 290 26.17 39.48 -5.86
CA LEU A 290 26.40 38.34 -4.96
C LEU A 290 27.86 38.26 -4.52
N GLU A 291 28.82 38.50 -5.43
CA GLU A 291 30.25 38.57 -5.10
C GLU A 291 30.54 39.70 -4.09
N GLN A 292 30.00 40.89 -4.35
CA GLN A 292 30.18 42.04 -3.46
C GLN A 292 29.58 41.76 -2.08
N ALA A 293 28.37 41.23 -2.02
CA ALA A 293 27.71 40.98 -0.75
C ALA A 293 28.35 39.81 0.04
N LEU A 294 28.89 38.79 -0.63
CA LEU A 294 29.74 37.79 0.04
C LEU A 294 31.03 38.42 0.56
N ALA A 295 31.69 39.29 -0.21
CA ALA A 295 32.90 39.98 0.22
C ALA A 295 32.65 40.87 1.45
N ASP A 296 31.55 41.63 1.45
CA ASP A 296 31.11 42.44 2.58
C ASP A 296 30.77 41.58 3.80
N HIS A 297 30.09 40.44 3.59
CA HIS A 297 29.81 39.48 4.66
C HIS A 297 31.08 38.89 5.26
N LEU A 298 32.04 38.48 4.42
CA LEU A 298 33.34 37.92 4.85
C LEU A 298 34.17 38.94 5.63
N LYS A 299 34.20 40.20 5.17
CA LYS A 299 34.93 41.30 5.83
C LYS A 299 34.41 41.57 7.25
N ASN A 300 33.13 41.33 7.50
CA ASN A 300 32.48 41.57 8.79
C ASN A 300 32.44 40.34 9.72
N ARG A 301 33.00 39.19 9.31
CA ARG A 301 32.89 37.90 10.02
C ARG A 301 34.03 37.56 10.99
N ASP A 302 35.09 38.36 11.03
CA ASP A 302 36.36 38.07 11.72
C ASP A 302 36.44 38.82 13.06
N PRO A 303 36.28 38.20 14.28
CA PRO A 303 37.20 37.24 14.93
C PRO A 303 36.52 36.09 15.73
N ALA A 304 35.19 36.06 15.79
CA ALA A 304 34.42 35.11 16.61
C ALA A 304 34.46 33.69 16.02
N LEU A 305 34.53 33.56 14.70
CA LEU A 305 34.68 32.28 14.01
C LEU A 305 36.07 31.68 14.25
N ALA A 306 37.13 32.48 14.15
CA ALA A 306 38.50 32.03 14.44
C ALA A 306 38.63 31.57 15.91
N ALA A 307 37.98 32.26 16.85
CA ALA A 307 37.90 31.84 18.24
C ALA A 307 37.08 30.55 18.42
N ALA A 308 35.96 30.39 17.69
CA ALA A 308 35.12 29.19 17.73
C ALA A 308 35.81 27.97 17.12
N GLU A 309 36.52 28.10 16.01
CA GLU A 309 37.32 27.05 15.38
C GLU A 309 38.48 26.61 16.29
N LYS A 310 39.17 27.57 16.92
CA LYS A 310 40.23 27.28 17.90
C LYS A 310 39.68 26.56 19.15
N LYS A 311 38.53 27.01 19.66
CA LYS A 311 37.86 26.36 20.80
C LYS A 311 37.40 24.95 20.44
N GLN A 312 36.77 24.77 19.28
CA GLN A 312 36.33 23.47 18.79
C GLN A 312 37.50 22.49 18.61
N ALA A 313 38.63 22.93 18.06
CA ALA A 313 39.82 22.10 17.94
C ALA A 313 40.30 21.60 19.33
N THR A 314 40.31 22.50 20.31
CA THR A 314 40.66 22.19 21.70
C THR A 314 39.67 21.21 22.34
N ASP A 315 38.37 21.47 22.20
CA ASP A 315 37.29 20.63 22.74
C ASP A 315 37.28 19.23 22.09
N THR A 316 37.58 19.15 20.79
CA THR A 316 37.68 17.88 20.04
C THR A 316 38.86 17.04 20.50
N GLU A 317 40.02 17.66 20.72
CA GLU A 317 41.20 16.96 21.23
C GLU A 317 40.98 16.46 22.66
N ALA A 318 40.39 17.29 23.53
CA ALA A 318 40.00 16.90 24.88
C ALA A 318 38.99 15.74 24.88
N MET A 319 38.00 15.76 23.99
CA MET A 319 37.00 14.70 23.86
C MET A 319 37.62 13.38 23.37
N ARG A 320 38.54 13.43 22.40
CA ARG A 320 39.29 12.25 21.94
C ARG A 320 40.13 11.64 23.07
N ALA A 321 40.79 12.47 23.87
CA ALA A 321 41.53 12.02 25.04
C ALA A 321 40.61 11.39 26.11
N ALA A 322 39.43 11.96 26.35
CA ALA A 322 38.43 11.42 27.27
C ALA A 322 37.88 10.05 26.81
N ILE A 323 37.62 9.89 25.51
CA ILE A 323 37.24 8.59 24.91
C ILE A 323 38.35 7.56 25.12
N ALA A 324 39.58 7.88 24.76
CA ALA A 324 40.72 6.95 24.90
C ALA A 324 40.94 6.53 26.37
N SER A 325 40.79 7.48 27.30
CA SER A 325 40.88 7.21 28.74
C SER A 325 39.76 6.29 29.23
N HIS A 326 38.51 6.55 28.82
CA HIS A 326 37.36 5.73 29.20
C HIS A 326 37.44 4.32 28.58
N GLU A 327 37.86 4.20 27.32
CA GLU A 327 38.11 2.91 26.67
C GLU A 327 39.17 2.09 27.43
N LYS A 328 40.26 2.73 27.86
CA LYS A 328 41.29 2.07 28.68
C LYS A 328 40.75 1.63 30.05
N ALA A 329 39.91 2.45 30.69
CA ALA A 329 39.34 2.15 31.99
C ALA A 329 38.33 0.98 31.96
N ILE A 330 37.52 0.87 30.90
CA ILE A 330 36.53 -0.21 30.78
C ILE A 330 37.11 -1.50 30.20
N LYS A 331 38.27 -1.45 29.52
CA LYS A 331 38.87 -2.59 28.83
C LYS A 331 38.98 -3.86 29.70
N PRO A 332 39.46 -3.82 30.97
CA PRO A 332 39.52 -5.01 31.80
C PRO A 332 38.14 -5.63 32.07
N ASN A 333 37.11 -4.80 32.26
CA ASN A 333 35.74 -5.26 32.50
C ASN A 333 35.10 -5.85 31.23
N VAL A 334 35.39 -5.25 30.06
CA VAL A 334 34.93 -5.75 28.76
C VAL A 334 35.62 -7.07 28.42
N ASP A 335 36.94 -7.17 28.62
CA ASP A 335 37.71 -8.40 28.39
C ASP A 335 37.23 -9.52 29.34
N ALA A 336 36.94 -9.21 30.61
CA ALA A 336 36.37 -10.17 31.57
C ALA A 336 34.95 -10.61 31.19
N ALA A 337 34.09 -9.68 30.74
CA ALA A 337 32.74 -10.01 30.28
C ALA A 337 32.77 -10.87 29.01
N GLU A 338 33.71 -10.61 28.09
CA GLU A 338 33.90 -11.40 26.88
C GLU A 338 34.44 -12.79 27.18
N GLN A 339 35.35 -12.92 28.15
CA GLN A 339 35.82 -14.22 28.62
C GLN A 339 34.67 -15.01 29.25
N LYS A 340 33.87 -14.39 30.14
CA LYS A 340 32.69 -15.02 30.74
C LYS A 340 31.69 -15.49 29.68
N ARG A 341 31.49 -14.70 28.61
CA ARG A 341 30.63 -15.06 27.48
C ARG A 341 31.16 -16.29 26.74
N LYS A 342 32.46 -16.34 26.48
CA LYS A 342 33.12 -17.50 25.84
C LYS A 342 33.01 -18.76 26.71
N ASP A 343 33.26 -18.64 28.00
CA ASP A 343 33.16 -19.75 28.95
C ASP A 343 31.71 -20.27 29.01
N GLN A 344 30.72 -19.37 29.03
CA GLN A 344 29.30 -19.72 28.99
C GLN A 344 28.92 -20.44 27.68
N ILE A 345 29.42 -19.99 26.53
CA ILE A 345 29.20 -20.68 25.24
C ILE A 345 29.79 -22.08 25.30
N ALA A 346 31.04 -22.23 25.75
CA ALA A 346 31.71 -23.52 25.85
C ALA A 346 30.96 -24.50 26.79
N GLN A 347 30.48 -24.00 27.93
CA GLN A 347 29.66 -24.79 28.85
C GLN A 347 28.35 -25.25 28.19
N LEU A 348 27.61 -24.35 27.55
CA LEU A 348 26.34 -24.67 26.90
C LEU A 348 26.52 -25.62 25.70
N GLU A 349 27.63 -25.52 24.96
CA GLU A 349 27.96 -26.45 23.88
C GLU A 349 28.28 -27.85 24.42
N GLU A 350 29.00 -27.93 25.55
CA GLU A 350 29.29 -29.21 26.21
C GLU A 350 28.02 -29.84 26.82
N GLU A 351 27.15 -29.05 27.46
CA GLU A 351 25.83 -29.49 27.95
C GLU A 351 24.96 -30.02 26.80
N LYS A 352 24.93 -29.31 25.66
CA LYS A 352 24.21 -29.75 24.46
C LYS A 352 24.77 -31.07 23.93
N LYS A 353 26.09 -31.19 23.79
CA LYS A 353 26.75 -32.41 23.33
C LYS A 353 26.47 -33.61 24.24
N ASN A 354 26.53 -33.40 25.56
CA ASN A 354 26.24 -34.45 26.54
C ASN A 354 24.77 -34.92 26.48
N HIS A 355 23.82 -34.00 26.31
CA HIS A 355 22.41 -34.38 26.12
C HIS A 355 22.20 -35.09 24.78
N GLU A 356 22.84 -34.63 23.70
CA GLU A 356 22.78 -35.28 22.38
C GLU A 356 23.32 -36.73 22.42
N ALA A 357 24.33 -37.02 23.24
CA ALA A 357 24.84 -38.37 23.42
C ALA A 357 23.82 -39.34 24.07
N THR A 358 22.82 -38.82 24.78
CA THR A 358 21.74 -39.64 25.39
C THR A 358 20.61 -39.98 24.42
N LEU A 359 20.53 -39.28 23.27
CA LEU A 359 19.45 -39.40 22.29
C LEU A 359 19.17 -40.85 21.83
N PRO A 360 20.17 -41.70 21.52
CA PRO A 360 19.88 -43.07 21.08
C PRO A 360 19.10 -43.89 22.11
N LYS A 361 19.37 -43.68 23.40
CA LYS A 361 18.70 -44.37 24.51
C LYS A 361 17.28 -43.84 24.73
N THR A 362 17.09 -42.52 24.69
CA THR A 362 15.78 -41.89 24.83
C THR A 362 14.87 -42.16 23.63
N ILE A 363 15.41 -42.14 22.41
CA ILE A 363 14.68 -42.55 21.18
C ILE A 363 14.23 -44.01 21.30
N ALA A 364 15.08 -44.93 21.78
CA ALA A 364 14.69 -46.33 21.94
C ALA A 364 13.56 -46.54 22.99
N ALA A 365 13.54 -45.73 24.06
CA ALA A 365 12.45 -45.74 25.04
C ALA A 365 11.16 -45.12 24.47
N TRP A 366 11.30 -44.04 23.70
CA TRP A 366 10.21 -43.37 22.99
C TRP A 366 9.53 -44.30 21.96
N GLU A 367 10.31 -45.07 21.20
CA GLU A 367 9.79 -46.05 20.22
C GLU A 367 8.95 -47.14 20.87
N LYS A 368 9.33 -47.62 22.06
CA LYS A 368 8.56 -48.63 22.80
C LYS A 368 7.17 -48.12 23.22
N GLY A 369 7.01 -46.81 23.41
CA GLY A 369 5.74 -46.17 23.80
C GLY A 369 4.75 -45.98 22.65
N LEU A 370 5.15 -46.26 21.40
CA LEU A 370 4.30 -46.08 20.21
C LEU A 370 3.40 -47.28 19.90
N VAL A 371 3.58 -48.41 20.59
CA VAL A 371 2.85 -49.66 20.34
C VAL A 371 1.49 -49.64 21.07
N GLY A 372 0.40 -49.58 20.31
CA GLY A 372 -0.98 -49.44 20.80
C GLY A 372 -1.47 -48.00 20.63
N GLY A 373 -2.42 -47.78 19.71
CA GLY A 373 -2.90 -46.43 19.34
C GLY A 373 -3.35 -45.58 20.54
N THR A 374 -3.45 -44.26 20.34
CA THR A 374 -3.79 -43.35 21.44
C THR A 374 -5.26 -43.44 21.85
N PRO A 375 -5.57 -43.75 23.13
CA PRO A 375 -6.93 -43.66 23.64
C PRO A 375 -7.33 -42.18 23.77
N TRP A 376 -8.44 -41.81 23.13
CA TRP A 376 -9.02 -40.46 23.17
C TRP A 376 -10.37 -40.51 23.88
N THR A 377 -10.58 -39.60 24.82
CA THR A 377 -11.86 -39.38 25.48
C THR A 377 -12.52 -38.16 24.87
N ALA A 378 -13.66 -38.34 24.22
CA ALA A 378 -14.45 -37.22 23.69
C ALA A 378 -14.99 -36.38 24.86
N LEU A 379 -14.95 -35.07 24.69
CA LEU A 379 -15.44 -34.12 25.70
C LEU A 379 -16.88 -33.76 25.39
N GLU A 380 -17.75 -33.79 26.41
CA GLU A 380 -19.13 -33.32 26.31
C GLU A 380 -19.16 -31.78 26.39
N PRO A 381 -19.45 -31.06 25.28
CA PRO A 381 -19.40 -29.60 25.28
C PRO A 381 -20.61 -29.00 25.98
N LYS A 382 -20.37 -28.01 26.84
CA LYS A 382 -21.37 -27.23 27.58
C LYS A 382 -21.00 -25.75 27.53
N ASN A 383 -21.92 -24.86 27.93
CA ASN A 383 -21.69 -23.41 27.98
C ASN A 383 -21.11 -22.84 26.67
N LEU A 384 -21.73 -23.17 25.55
CA LEU A 384 -21.29 -22.76 24.22
C LEU A 384 -21.70 -21.32 23.93
N ASN A 385 -20.78 -20.52 23.40
CA ASN A 385 -21.00 -19.13 23.01
C ASN A 385 -20.21 -18.77 21.73
N SER A 386 -20.76 -17.85 20.93
CA SER A 386 -20.12 -17.28 19.75
C SER A 386 -20.24 -15.75 19.78
N THR A 387 -19.19 -15.03 19.40
CA THR A 387 -19.23 -13.54 19.43
C THR A 387 -20.01 -12.95 18.26
N ASN A 388 -20.13 -13.68 17.15
CA ASN A 388 -20.88 -13.24 15.96
C ASN A 388 -22.35 -13.72 15.96
N GLY A 389 -22.79 -14.43 16.98
CA GLY A 389 -24.16 -14.96 17.07
C GLY A 389 -24.41 -16.25 16.28
N ALA A 390 -23.38 -16.95 15.81
CA ALA A 390 -23.52 -18.28 15.23
C ALA A 390 -24.14 -19.28 16.23
N ALA A 391 -25.09 -20.10 15.78
CA ALA A 391 -25.73 -21.12 16.60
C ALA A 391 -24.85 -22.38 16.69
N LEU A 392 -24.49 -22.78 17.91
CA LEU A 392 -23.65 -23.94 18.22
C LEU A 392 -24.54 -25.06 18.78
N LYS A 393 -24.73 -26.15 18.03
CA LYS A 393 -25.54 -27.30 18.43
C LYS A 393 -24.68 -28.52 18.70
N VAL A 394 -24.78 -29.09 19.90
CA VAL A 394 -24.13 -30.36 20.25
C VAL A 394 -24.94 -31.53 19.70
N GLU A 395 -24.29 -32.44 18.99
CA GLU A 395 -24.85 -33.68 18.43
C GLU A 395 -24.59 -34.89 19.34
N PRO A 396 -25.31 -36.03 19.17
CA PRO A 396 -25.17 -37.21 20.04
C PRO A 396 -23.76 -37.82 20.11
N ASP A 397 -22.94 -37.60 19.09
CA ASP A 397 -21.54 -38.03 19.02
C ASP A 397 -20.56 -37.00 19.62
N GLN A 398 -21.10 -36.01 20.34
CA GLN A 398 -20.41 -34.88 20.95
C GLN A 398 -19.77 -33.91 19.95
N ALA A 399 -20.06 -34.04 18.65
CA ALA A 399 -19.70 -33.04 17.67
C ALA A 399 -20.53 -31.76 17.86
N ILE A 400 -19.94 -30.62 17.53
CA ILE A 400 -20.61 -29.32 17.51
C ILE A 400 -20.86 -28.98 16.06
N PHE A 401 -22.13 -28.85 15.69
CA PHE A 401 -22.57 -28.35 14.41
C PHE A 401 -22.86 -26.85 14.52
N VAL A 402 -22.23 -26.05 13.67
CA VAL A 402 -22.37 -24.60 13.63
C VAL A 402 -23.32 -24.21 12.49
N SER A 403 -24.21 -23.26 12.75
CA SER A 403 -25.15 -22.74 11.74
C SER A 403 -25.46 -21.26 11.98
N GLY A 404 -26.07 -20.60 10.99
CA GLY A 404 -26.45 -19.18 11.10
C GLY A 404 -25.30 -18.26 10.69
N ALA A 405 -24.95 -17.31 11.57
CA ALA A 405 -23.99 -16.25 11.26
C ALA A 405 -22.60 -16.79 10.90
N ASN A 406 -22.10 -16.42 9.72
CA ASN A 406 -20.69 -16.49 9.35
C ASN A 406 -20.05 -15.12 9.65
N GLY A 407 -18.73 -14.99 9.62
CA GLY A 407 -18.05 -13.77 10.06
C GLY A 407 -16.86 -14.01 10.97
N LYS A 408 -16.05 -12.98 11.18
CA LYS A 408 -15.05 -12.99 12.25
C LYS A 408 -15.69 -13.31 13.60
N THR A 409 -15.18 -14.33 14.28
CA THR A 409 -15.81 -14.82 15.51
C THR A 409 -14.81 -15.44 16.49
N THR A 410 -15.24 -15.57 17.73
CA THR A 410 -14.60 -16.40 18.75
C THR A 410 -15.63 -17.36 19.31
N TYR A 411 -15.35 -18.66 19.24
CA TYR A 411 -16.16 -19.68 19.91
C TYR A 411 -15.57 -20.00 21.28
N THR A 412 -16.41 -19.98 22.29
CA THR A 412 -16.05 -20.40 23.66
C THR A 412 -16.96 -21.55 24.07
N LEU A 413 -16.37 -22.61 24.62
CA LEU A 413 -17.10 -23.75 25.15
C LEU A 413 -16.38 -24.30 26.38
N GLN A 414 -17.11 -24.98 27.24
CA GLN A 414 -16.59 -25.67 28.41
C GLN A 414 -16.86 -27.17 28.34
N ALA A 415 -16.08 -27.96 29.06
CA ALA A 415 -16.33 -29.38 29.26
C ALA A 415 -15.83 -29.82 30.64
N ASP A 416 -16.62 -30.62 31.33
CA ASP A 416 -16.24 -31.23 32.61
C ASP A 416 -15.46 -32.52 32.34
N THR A 417 -14.42 -32.79 33.12
CA THR A 417 -13.65 -34.03 33.03
C THR A 417 -13.10 -34.48 34.37
N GLU A 418 -13.14 -35.79 34.62
CA GLU A 418 -12.51 -36.44 35.77
C GLU A 418 -11.09 -36.92 35.46
N LEU A 419 -10.63 -36.75 34.21
CA LEU A 419 -9.30 -37.19 33.80
C LEU A 419 -8.21 -36.35 34.45
N ASN A 420 -7.30 -37.04 35.14
CA ASN A 420 -6.11 -36.43 35.72
C ASN A 420 -4.89 -36.69 34.82
N GLY A 421 -4.03 -35.70 34.64
CA GLY A 421 -2.82 -35.80 33.83
C GLY A 421 -3.07 -35.71 32.32
N ILE A 422 -3.92 -34.79 31.87
CA ILE A 422 -4.18 -34.59 30.44
C ILE A 422 -2.91 -34.12 29.75
N THR A 423 -2.51 -34.83 28.69
CA THR A 423 -1.25 -34.60 27.95
C THR A 423 -1.46 -33.96 26.59
N ALA A 424 -2.65 -34.09 25.98
CA ALA A 424 -2.98 -33.43 24.72
C ALA A 424 -4.48 -33.29 24.47
N VAL A 425 -4.79 -32.37 23.56
CA VAL A 425 -6.13 -32.13 23.00
C VAL A 425 -6.14 -32.55 21.54
N ARG A 426 -7.18 -33.27 21.11
CA ARG A 426 -7.49 -33.55 19.71
C ARG A 426 -8.69 -32.73 19.29
N LEU A 427 -8.52 -31.99 18.21
CA LEU A 427 -9.56 -31.24 17.54
C LEU A 427 -9.84 -31.89 16.19
N GLU A 428 -10.99 -32.52 16.06
CA GLU A 428 -11.48 -33.14 14.83
C GLU A 428 -12.35 -32.12 14.09
N MET A 429 -12.06 -31.92 12.82
CA MET A 429 -12.80 -31.13 11.85
C MET A 429 -13.57 -32.11 10.97
N LEU A 430 -14.89 -32.11 11.07
CA LEU A 430 -15.74 -33.15 10.50
C LEU A 430 -16.43 -32.64 9.24
N ALA A 431 -16.20 -33.30 8.11
CA ALA A 431 -16.96 -33.07 6.89
C ALA A 431 -18.43 -33.48 7.11
N ASP A 432 -19.36 -32.71 6.53
CA ASP A 432 -20.80 -32.93 6.68
C ASP A 432 -21.50 -32.47 5.40
N ASP A 433 -22.37 -33.31 4.83
CA ASP A 433 -23.11 -33.00 3.59
C ASP A 433 -24.07 -31.82 3.74
N ARG A 434 -24.43 -31.44 4.97
CA ARG A 434 -25.27 -30.26 5.26
C ARG A 434 -24.51 -28.95 5.13
N LEU A 435 -23.18 -28.97 5.14
CA LEU A 435 -22.35 -27.77 5.07
C LEU A 435 -21.98 -27.43 3.61
N PRO A 436 -21.89 -26.14 3.26
CA PRO A 436 -21.35 -25.70 1.98
C PRO A 436 -19.96 -26.28 1.68
N GLY A 437 -19.73 -26.70 0.44
CA GLY A 437 -18.48 -27.35 0.04
C GLY A 437 -18.27 -28.75 0.65
N LYS A 438 -19.28 -29.28 1.36
CA LYS A 438 -19.27 -30.60 2.05
C LYS A 438 -18.10 -30.81 3.00
N GLY A 439 -17.44 -29.73 3.40
CA GLY A 439 -16.25 -29.74 4.25
C GLY A 439 -16.57 -29.31 5.68
N PRO A 440 -15.57 -29.32 6.56
CA PRO A 440 -15.76 -28.96 7.97
C PRO A 440 -15.93 -27.45 8.23
N GLY A 441 -15.74 -26.59 7.22
CA GLY A 441 -15.95 -25.14 7.31
C GLY A 441 -17.36 -24.71 6.92
N LEU A 442 -17.86 -23.62 7.54
CA LEU A 442 -19.24 -23.15 7.37
C LEU A 442 -19.51 -22.48 6.01
N GLY A 443 -18.49 -21.87 5.37
CA GLY A 443 -18.66 -21.07 4.15
C GLY A 443 -18.46 -21.83 2.83
N ASN A 444 -17.28 -22.40 2.62
CA ASN A 444 -16.90 -23.09 1.37
C ASN A 444 -16.25 -24.46 1.64
N GLY A 445 -16.44 -25.00 2.84
CA GLY A 445 -15.81 -26.23 3.31
C GLY A 445 -14.40 -26.04 3.88
N ASN A 446 -13.78 -24.87 3.73
CA ASN A 446 -12.51 -24.50 4.39
C ASN A 446 -12.77 -23.60 5.62
N PHE A 447 -11.77 -23.51 6.49
CA PHE A 447 -11.79 -22.64 7.66
C PHE A 447 -10.41 -22.02 7.92
N VAL A 448 -10.35 -20.96 8.71
CA VAL A 448 -9.10 -20.43 9.29
C VAL A 448 -9.25 -20.33 10.80
N LEU A 449 -8.60 -21.23 11.53
CA LEU A 449 -8.53 -21.19 13.00
C LEU A 449 -7.30 -20.37 13.40
N GLY A 450 -7.50 -19.10 13.76
CA GLY A 450 -6.45 -18.16 14.13
C GLY A 450 -5.69 -18.59 15.38
N GLU A 451 -6.39 -18.99 16.44
CA GLU A 451 -5.77 -19.46 17.70
C GLU A 451 -6.73 -20.40 18.46
N ILE A 452 -6.19 -21.42 19.11
CA ILE A 452 -6.87 -22.24 20.12
C ILE A 452 -6.22 -22.04 21.48
N GLU A 453 -7.03 -21.69 22.47
CA GLU A 453 -6.60 -21.55 23.86
C GLU A 453 -7.33 -22.55 24.74
N LEU A 454 -6.62 -23.07 25.75
CA LEU A 454 -7.18 -23.92 26.79
C LEU A 454 -6.92 -23.27 28.15
N ASP A 455 -7.99 -22.96 28.87
CA ASP A 455 -7.92 -22.65 30.30
C ASP A 455 -8.51 -23.80 31.11
N ILE A 456 -8.04 -23.99 32.33
CA ILE A 456 -8.57 -25.01 33.24
C ILE A 456 -8.90 -24.44 34.61
N ALA A 457 -10.00 -24.88 35.21
CA ALA A 457 -10.37 -24.62 36.59
C ALA A 457 -10.66 -25.93 37.34
N PRO A 458 -10.36 -26.04 38.65
CA PRO A 458 -10.83 -27.16 39.46
C PRO A 458 -12.37 -27.18 39.51
N ALA A 459 -12.99 -28.36 39.49
CA ALA A 459 -14.45 -28.46 39.60
C ALA A 459 -14.99 -27.85 40.91
N ALA A 460 -14.19 -27.90 41.98
CA ALA A 460 -14.50 -27.28 43.28
C ALA A 460 -14.44 -25.74 43.26
N ASP A 461 -13.76 -25.12 42.30
CA ASP A 461 -13.65 -23.66 42.16
C ASP A 461 -13.76 -23.23 40.68
N PRO A 462 -14.99 -23.23 40.12
CA PRO A 462 -15.26 -23.03 38.70
C PRO A 462 -14.96 -21.60 38.20
N LYS A 463 -14.48 -20.70 39.06
CA LYS A 463 -14.10 -19.32 38.70
C LYS A 463 -12.59 -19.15 38.51
N LYS A 464 -11.78 -20.09 39.01
CA LYS A 464 -10.32 -19.97 39.06
C LYS A 464 -9.64 -20.63 37.85
N PHE A 465 -9.87 -20.05 36.68
CA PHE A 465 -9.23 -20.51 35.45
C PHE A 465 -7.74 -20.13 35.39
N SER A 466 -6.89 -21.08 35.02
CA SER A 466 -5.49 -20.87 34.66
C SER A 466 -5.23 -21.32 33.23
N ARG A 467 -4.39 -20.56 32.51
CA ARG A 467 -4.03 -20.85 31.11
C ARG A 467 -3.13 -22.08 31.05
N VAL A 468 -3.50 -23.05 30.23
CA VAL A 468 -2.67 -24.21 29.88
C VAL A 468 -1.86 -23.89 28.62
N LYS A 469 -0.55 -24.13 28.66
CA LYS A 469 0.34 -23.86 27.52
C LYS A 469 0.46 -25.10 26.63
N PHE A 470 0.14 -24.93 25.34
CA PHE A 470 0.47 -25.93 24.32
C PHE A 470 1.96 -25.86 23.96
N SER A 471 2.60 -27.01 23.79
CA SER A 471 4.02 -27.15 23.45
C SER A 471 4.23 -27.34 21.95
N THR A 472 3.35 -28.11 21.30
CA THR A 472 3.41 -28.43 19.86
C THR A 472 2.00 -28.64 19.31
N ALA A 473 1.81 -28.36 18.02
CA ALA A 473 0.60 -28.70 17.29
C ALA A 473 0.94 -29.46 16.00
N ARG A 474 0.14 -30.47 15.66
CA ARG A 474 0.27 -31.29 14.44
C ARG A 474 -1.10 -31.58 13.86
N ALA A 475 -1.22 -31.64 12.54
CA ALA A 475 -2.48 -31.88 11.87
C ALA A 475 -2.32 -32.91 10.75
N SER A 476 -3.40 -33.61 10.42
CA SER A 476 -3.47 -34.50 9.26
C SER A 476 -3.18 -33.78 7.94
N PHE A 477 -3.56 -32.51 7.85
CA PHE A 477 -3.23 -31.63 6.75
C PHE A 477 -3.13 -30.18 7.23
N SER A 478 -2.29 -29.38 6.59
CA SER A 478 -2.29 -27.92 6.73
C SER A 478 -2.07 -27.30 5.36
N GLN A 479 -2.89 -26.32 5.02
CA GLN A 479 -2.68 -25.48 3.85
C GLN A 479 -1.31 -24.79 3.95
N LYS A 480 -0.61 -24.67 2.82
CA LYS A 480 0.67 -23.97 2.76
C LYS A 480 0.56 -22.57 3.37
N SER A 481 1.47 -22.22 4.28
CA SER A 481 1.46 -20.96 5.03
C SER A 481 0.36 -20.80 6.07
N TYR A 482 -0.48 -21.81 6.31
CA TYR A 482 -1.45 -21.87 7.39
C TYR A 482 -1.24 -23.14 8.21
N GLU A 483 0.00 -23.34 8.65
CA GLU A 483 0.41 -24.49 9.44
C GLU A 483 -0.27 -24.48 10.81
N VAL A 484 -0.75 -25.62 11.28
CA VAL A 484 -1.46 -25.73 12.58
C VAL A 484 -0.67 -25.19 13.78
N ALA A 485 0.67 -25.16 13.70
CA ALA A 485 1.53 -24.56 14.73
C ALA A 485 1.26 -23.07 14.95
N LYS A 486 0.72 -22.36 13.96
CA LYS A 486 0.33 -20.95 14.07
C LYS A 486 -0.95 -20.74 14.87
N ALA A 487 -1.75 -21.78 15.08
CA ALA A 487 -2.94 -21.69 15.91
C ALA A 487 -2.62 -21.71 17.42
N ILE A 488 -1.33 -21.74 17.80
CA ILE A 488 -0.85 -21.69 19.19
C ILE A 488 0.33 -20.72 19.37
N ASP A 489 0.49 -19.75 18.46
CA ASP A 489 1.65 -18.85 18.43
C ASP A 489 1.41 -17.50 19.14
N GLY A 490 0.16 -17.26 19.57
CA GLY A 490 -0.25 -16.04 20.25
C GLY A 490 -0.59 -14.87 19.32
N ASN A 491 -0.61 -15.07 17.99
CA ASN A 491 -0.86 -14.02 16.99
C ASN A 491 -2.05 -14.34 16.07
N PRO A 492 -3.29 -14.48 16.60
CA PRO A 492 -4.46 -14.97 15.86
C PRO A 492 -4.84 -14.21 14.58
N GLY A 493 -4.40 -12.95 14.41
CA GLY A 493 -4.77 -12.07 13.29
C GLY A 493 -3.59 -11.59 12.44
N GLY A 494 -2.40 -12.20 12.58
CA GLY A 494 -1.24 -11.87 11.74
C GLY A 494 -1.40 -12.27 10.26
N PRO A 495 -0.52 -11.79 9.36
CA PRO A 495 -0.53 -12.20 7.96
C PRO A 495 -0.28 -13.71 7.83
N ASN A 496 -1.22 -14.44 7.24
CA ASN A 496 -1.25 -15.91 7.20
C ASN A 496 -1.20 -16.55 8.61
N ALA A 497 -1.95 -16.01 9.56
CA ALA A 497 -2.09 -16.58 10.90
C ALA A 497 -3.12 -17.71 10.93
N GLY A 498 -2.85 -18.71 11.75
CA GLY A 498 -3.77 -19.82 12.03
C GLY A 498 -3.62 -21.06 11.15
N TRP A 499 -4.57 -21.98 11.33
CA TRP A 499 -4.66 -23.27 10.65
C TRP A 499 -5.79 -23.29 9.61
N ALA A 500 -5.48 -23.74 8.40
CA ALA A 500 -6.45 -23.94 7.31
C ALA A 500 -6.18 -25.23 6.55
N ILE A 501 -7.13 -25.69 5.72
CA ILE A 501 -7.09 -27.03 5.11
C ILE A 501 -7.24 -27.07 3.59
N SER A 502 -7.27 -25.93 2.89
CA SER A 502 -7.34 -25.93 1.42
C SER A 502 -6.07 -26.55 0.78
N PRO A 503 -6.18 -27.41 -0.26
CA PRO A 503 -7.38 -27.78 -1.00
C PRO A 503 -8.10 -29.05 -0.49
N GLU A 504 -7.72 -29.61 0.66
CA GLU A 504 -8.28 -30.84 1.25
C GLU A 504 -9.66 -30.62 1.91
N VAL A 505 -10.50 -29.78 1.29
CA VAL A 505 -11.90 -29.60 1.67
C VAL A 505 -12.71 -30.87 1.38
N GLY A 506 -13.84 -31.05 2.07
CA GLY A 506 -14.70 -32.23 1.90
C GLY A 506 -14.23 -33.50 2.63
N LYS A 507 -13.16 -33.41 3.43
CA LYS A 507 -12.62 -34.54 4.21
C LYS A 507 -12.55 -34.19 5.69
N ASN A 508 -12.63 -35.22 6.53
CA ASN A 508 -12.31 -35.05 7.95
C ASN A 508 -10.82 -34.71 8.10
N GLN A 509 -10.53 -33.71 8.93
CA GLN A 509 -9.18 -33.33 9.30
C GLN A 509 -9.06 -33.36 10.81
N THR A 510 -7.85 -33.57 11.33
CA THR A 510 -7.64 -33.64 12.78
C THR A 510 -6.36 -32.91 13.12
N ALA A 511 -6.43 -32.10 14.18
CA ALA A 511 -5.28 -31.50 14.82
C ALA A 511 -5.09 -32.07 16.23
N ILE A 512 -3.84 -32.22 16.65
CA ILE A 512 -3.43 -32.57 18.00
C ILE A 512 -2.58 -31.44 18.55
N PHE A 513 -2.93 -30.98 19.75
CA PHE A 513 -2.23 -29.96 20.50
C PHE A 513 -1.66 -30.59 21.78
N SER A 514 -0.35 -30.77 21.84
CA SER A 514 0.33 -31.35 23.01
C SER A 514 0.48 -30.29 24.09
N ILE A 515 0.29 -30.68 25.35
CA ILE A 515 0.42 -29.79 26.50
C ILE A 515 1.86 -29.90 27.04
N ALA A 516 2.47 -28.77 27.39
CA ALA A 516 3.84 -28.74 27.93
C ALA A 516 3.97 -29.47 29.26
N ASP A 517 3.10 -29.13 30.21
CA ASP A 517 3.05 -29.71 31.56
C ASP A 517 1.72 -30.44 31.74
N PRO A 518 1.71 -31.78 31.91
CA PRO A 518 0.47 -32.54 32.05
C PRO A 518 -0.41 -31.96 33.14
N VAL A 519 -1.67 -31.70 32.79
CA VAL A 519 -2.54 -30.96 33.69
C VAL A 519 -2.99 -31.90 34.81
N GLN A 520 -2.56 -31.60 36.04
CA GLN A 520 -2.87 -32.42 37.21
C GLN A 520 -3.82 -31.68 38.15
N LEU A 521 -5.09 -32.09 38.16
CA LEU A 521 -6.10 -31.57 39.08
C LEU A 521 -6.89 -32.76 39.65
N GLU A 522 -6.63 -33.04 40.93
CA GLU A 522 -7.39 -34.05 41.68
C GLU A 522 -8.80 -33.54 42.00
N GLY A 523 -9.82 -34.38 41.80
CA GLY A 523 -11.22 -34.04 42.13
C GLY A 523 -12.05 -33.47 40.97
N GLY A 524 -11.62 -33.64 39.72
CA GLY A 524 -12.34 -33.19 38.52
C GLY A 524 -12.04 -31.75 38.14
N SER A 525 -12.21 -31.42 36.85
CA SER A 525 -11.83 -30.14 36.29
C SER A 525 -12.78 -29.67 35.19
N ILE A 526 -12.83 -28.35 35.00
CA ILE A 526 -13.56 -27.69 33.93
C ILE A 526 -12.54 -27.16 32.93
N LEU A 527 -12.59 -27.69 31.71
CA LEU A 527 -11.80 -27.22 30.58
C LEU A 527 -12.58 -26.14 29.86
N ARG A 528 -11.96 -25.00 29.57
CA ARG A 528 -12.53 -23.96 28.71
C ARG A 528 -11.69 -23.80 27.46
N PHE A 529 -12.30 -24.03 26.31
CA PHE A 529 -11.68 -23.83 25.01
C PHE A 529 -12.14 -22.51 24.42
N THR A 530 -11.18 -21.75 23.88
CA THR A 530 -11.43 -20.51 23.12
C THR A 530 -10.83 -20.66 21.73
N LEU A 531 -11.67 -20.67 20.70
CA LEU A 531 -11.30 -20.82 19.29
C LEU A 531 -11.49 -19.47 18.58
N LYS A 532 -10.40 -18.77 18.26
CA LYS A 532 -10.42 -17.43 17.65
C LYS A 532 -10.31 -17.53 16.13
N GLN A 533 -11.19 -16.84 15.41
CA GLN A 533 -11.23 -16.82 13.94
C GLN A 533 -11.38 -15.38 13.40
N PRO A 534 -10.33 -14.53 13.45
CA PRO A 534 -10.41 -13.13 13.03
C PRO A 534 -10.11 -12.90 11.54
N TYR A 535 -9.99 -13.97 10.75
CA TYR A 535 -9.47 -13.92 9.37
C TYR A 535 -10.37 -13.10 8.44
N ASP A 536 -11.55 -13.61 8.11
CA ASP A 536 -12.49 -13.01 7.19
C ASP A 536 -13.93 -13.40 7.56
N ASP A 537 -14.87 -13.10 6.67
CA ASP A 537 -16.29 -13.33 6.93
C ASP A 537 -16.83 -14.66 6.40
N THR A 538 -15.96 -15.53 5.87
CA THR A 538 -16.39 -16.76 5.20
C THR A 538 -15.78 -18.04 5.76
N HIS A 539 -14.59 -17.97 6.38
CA HIS A 539 -13.82 -19.14 6.79
C HIS A 539 -13.96 -19.50 8.28
N THR A 540 -15.19 -19.60 8.79
CA THR A 540 -15.48 -20.09 10.14
C THR A 540 -15.63 -21.61 10.22
N LEU A 541 -15.47 -22.19 11.42
CA LEU A 541 -15.70 -23.63 11.63
C LEU A 541 -17.18 -23.98 11.45
N GLY A 542 -17.47 -25.08 10.75
CA GLY A 542 -18.82 -25.59 10.48
C GLY A 542 -19.19 -26.84 11.29
N LYS A 543 -18.29 -27.82 11.42
CA LYS A 543 -18.50 -28.97 12.32
C LYS A 543 -17.20 -29.49 12.90
N PHE A 544 -17.12 -29.60 14.23
CA PHE A 544 -15.92 -30.03 14.91
C PHE A 544 -16.19 -30.78 16.22
N ARG A 545 -15.21 -31.55 16.70
CA ARG A 545 -15.27 -32.28 17.98
C ARG A 545 -13.95 -32.14 18.73
N LEU A 546 -14.04 -32.04 20.05
CA LEU A 546 -12.89 -32.00 20.94
C LEU A 546 -12.76 -33.31 21.73
N SER A 547 -11.53 -33.77 21.92
CA SER A 547 -11.20 -34.93 22.73
C SER A 547 -9.89 -34.69 23.45
N VAL A 548 -9.64 -35.42 24.54
CA VAL A 548 -8.40 -35.34 25.32
C VAL A 548 -7.81 -36.72 25.55
N THR A 549 -6.52 -36.77 25.86
CA THR A 549 -5.83 -38.00 26.24
C THR A 549 -4.93 -37.77 27.44
N THR A 550 -4.72 -38.82 28.23
CA THR A 550 -3.75 -38.87 29.35
C THR A 550 -2.53 -39.72 29.00
N GLN A 551 -2.44 -40.21 27.75
CA GLN A 551 -1.31 -41.02 27.33
C GLN A 551 0.00 -40.24 27.48
N LYS A 552 0.91 -40.81 28.27
CA LYS A 552 2.27 -40.31 28.43
C LYS A 552 3.14 -40.89 27.30
N GLY A 553 3.94 -40.05 26.65
CA GLY A 553 4.77 -40.44 25.52
C GLY A 553 4.25 -39.89 24.18
N PRO A 554 4.86 -40.30 23.06
CA PRO A 554 4.47 -39.80 21.74
C PRO A 554 3.07 -40.24 21.33
N LEU A 555 2.33 -39.30 20.75
CA LEU A 555 1.03 -39.55 20.15
C LEU A 555 1.26 -39.94 18.67
N PRO A 556 1.00 -41.19 18.24
CA PRO A 556 1.38 -41.68 16.91
C PRO A 556 0.76 -40.91 15.74
N PHE A 557 -0.40 -40.28 15.96
CA PHE A 557 -1.12 -39.46 14.98
C PHE A 557 -0.38 -38.15 14.63
N ALA A 558 0.59 -37.72 15.44
CA ALA A 558 1.34 -36.48 15.29
C ALA A 558 2.69 -36.63 14.56
N LEU A 559 3.00 -37.83 14.05
CA LEU A 559 4.29 -38.13 13.41
C LEU A 559 4.29 -37.74 11.91
N PRO A 560 5.32 -37.02 11.42
CA PRO A 560 5.56 -36.80 10.00
C PRO A 560 5.58 -38.11 9.18
N GLY A 561 5.18 -38.07 7.92
CA GLY A 561 5.02 -39.25 7.07
C GLY A 561 6.31 -40.09 6.93
N ASP A 562 7.44 -39.44 6.75
CA ASP A 562 8.78 -40.05 6.70
C ASP A 562 9.16 -40.76 8.02
N VAL A 563 8.82 -40.17 9.17
CA VAL A 563 9.04 -40.76 10.49
C VAL A 563 8.12 -41.96 10.71
N LYS A 564 6.85 -41.86 10.28
CA LYS A 564 5.87 -42.94 10.38
C LYS A 564 6.26 -44.14 9.51
N GLU A 565 6.70 -43.90 8.27
CA GLU A 565 7.23 -44.93 7.37
C GLU A 565 8.50 -45.57 7.92
N ALA A 566 9.43 -44.77 8.45
CA ALA A 566 10.63 -45.27 9.10
C ALA A 566 10.32 -46.17 10.30
N LEU A 567 9.31 -45.81 11.09
CA LEU A 567 8.89 -46.58 12.27
C LEU A 567 8.16 -47.89 11.92
N ALA A 568 7.52 -47.97 10.75
CA ALA A 568 6.85 -49.19 10.28
C ALA A 568 7.83 -50.31 9.89
N VAL A 569 9.08 -49.97 9.56
CA VAL A 569 10.15 -50.94 9.31
C VAL A 569 10.69 -51.47 10.64
N GLN A 570 10.91 -52.79 10.72
CA GLN A 570 11.54 -53.42 11.88
C GLN A 570 12.87 -52.74 12.23
N LYS A 571 13.10 -52.52 13.52
CA LYS A 571 14.19 -51.65 14.03
C LYS A 571 15.57 -52.03 13.50
N ASP A 572 15.83 -53.32 13.36
CA ASP A 572 17.05 -53.95 12.85
C ASP A 572 17.18 -53.91 11.32
N GLN A 573 16.11 -53.55 10.60
CA GLN A 573 16.08 -53.48 9.12
C GLN A 573 16.03 -52.04 8.58
N ARG A 574 16.05 -51.02 9.45
CA ARG A 574 16.00 -49.60 9.03
C ARG A 574 17.32 -49.16 8.40
N ASN A 575 17.22 -48.45 7.29
CA ASN A 575 18.38 -47.84 6.64
C ASN A 575 18.81 -46.53 7.36
N LYS A 576 19.97 -45.99 6.97
CA LYS A 576 20.52 -44.76 7.56
C LYS A 576 19.57 -43.56 7.47
N ALA A 577 18.89 -43.37 6.33
CA ALA A 577 17.98 -42.25 6.14
C ALA A 577 16.75 -42.33 7.07
N GLN A 578 16.24 -43.53 7.32
CA GLN A 578 15.14 -43.78 8.25
C GLN A 578 15.54 -43.51 9.70
N LEU A 579 16.76 -43.93 10.10
CA LEU A 579 17.32 -43.63 11.42
C LEU A 579 17.57 -42.14 11.62
N ASP A 580 18.10 -41.46 10.59
CA ASP A 580 18.37 -40.02 10.62
C ASP A 580 17.05 -39.22 10.69
N ALA A 581 15.99 -39.64 9.99
CA ALA A 581 14.67 -38.99 10.06
C ALA A 581 14.05 -39.08 11.46
N ILE A 582 14.09 -40.25 12.11
CA ILE A 582 13.62 -40.44 13.49
C ILE A 582 14.44 -39.59 14.48
N THR A 583 15.77 -39.61 14.34
CA THR A 583 16.69 -38.85 15.20
C THR A 583 16.48 -37.34 15.03
N LYS A 584 16.33 -36.86 13.80
CA LYS A 584 16.04 -35.46 13.49
C LYS A 584 14.72 -35.03 14.09
N TYR A 585 13.65 -35.82 13.90
CA TYR A 585 12.36 -35.53 14.49
C TYR A 585 12.43 -35.42 16.01
N PHE A 586 13.11 -36.36 16.67
CA PHE A 586 13.27 -36.31 18.12
C PHE A 586 14.04 -35.05 18.56
N ARG A 587 15.17 -34.74 17.91
CA ARG A 587 15.99 -33.55 18.19
C ARG A 587 15.17 -32.25 18.07
N GLU A 588 14.34 -32.14 17.03
CA GLU A 588 13.50 -30.96 16.77
C GLU A 588 12.32 -30.81 17.75
N ASN A 589 12.00 -31.84 18.53
CA ASN A 589 10.90 -31.82 19.49
C ASN A 589 11.38 -32.00 20.95
N ASP A 590 12.68 -32.20 21.18
CA ASP A 590 13.28 -32.26 22.50
C ASP A 590 13.34 -30.86 23.14
N SER A 591 12.62 -30.69 24.26
CA SER A 591 12.49 -29.41 24.96
C SER A 591 13.82 -28.93 25.55
N THR A 592 14.68 -29.85 25.98
CA THR A 592 16.00 -29.54 26.54
C THR A 592 16.93 -28.97 25.48
N LEU A 593 17.01 -29.59 24.31
CA LEU A 593 17.83 -29.10 23.18
C LEU A 593 17.35 -27.73 22.70
N LYS A 594 16.04 -27.51 22.59
CA LYS A 594 15.48 -26.18 22.27
C LYS A 594 15.89 -25.13 23.29
N GLY A 595 15.81 -25.46 24.58
CA GLY A 595 16.24 -24.56 25.66
C GLY A 595 17.72 -24.23 25.59
N LEU A 596 18.57 -25.21 25.29
CA LEU A 596 20.02 -25.01 25.10
C LEU A 596 20.34 -24.19 23.84
N ASP A 597 19.64 -24.43 22.74
CA ASP A 597 19.80 -23.66 21.49
C ASP A 597 19.43 -22.19 21.67
N GLN A 598 18.34 -21.90 22.41
CA GLN A 598 17.97 -20.53 22.75
C GLN A 598 19.03 -19.85 23.62
N LYS A 599 19.52 -20.54 24.66
CA LYS A 599 20.59 -20.01 25.53
C LYS A 599 21.89 -19.77 24.75
N LEU A 600 22.25 -20.64 23.82
CA LEU A 600 23.41 -20.48 22.93
C LEU A 600 23.23 -19.30 21.97
N ALA A 601 22.06 -19.14 21.38
CA ALA A 601 21.75 -18.02 20.50
C ALA A 601 21.85 -16.68 21.26
N GLU A 602 21.38 -16.64 22.51
CA GLU A 602 21.50 -15.45 23.36
C GLU A 602 22.96 -15.16 23.73
N ALA A 603 23.71 -16.17 24.20
CA ALA A 603 25.12 -16.01 24.57
C ALA A 603 26.03 -15.62 23.39
N ARG A 604 25.68 -16.02 22.16
CA ARG A 604 26.43 -15.69 20.93
C ARG A 604 26.24 -14.25 20.46
N LYS A 605 25.24 -13.52 20.97
CA LYS A 605 25.08 -12.09 20.65
C LYS A 605 26.31 -11.29 21.10
N PRO A 606 26.72 -10.25 20.35
CA PRO A 606 27.83 -9.38 20.76
C PRO A 606 27.47 -8.63 22.05
N LEU A 607 28.47 -8.37 22.89
CA LEU A 607 28.29 -7.57 24.09
C LEU A 607 27.81 -6.15 23.72
N PRO A 608 26.85 -5.58 24.46
CA PRO A 608 26.40 -4.21 24.22
C PRO A 608 27.55 -3.22 24.47
N ILE A 609 27.64 -2.19 23.61
CA ILE A 609 28.63 -1.12 23.75
C ILE A 609 28.32 -0.35 25.05
N ASN A 610 29.37 0.03 25.79
CA ASN A 610 29.22 0.81 27.01
C ASN A 610 28.41 2.12 26.74
N PRO A 611 27.30 2.38 27.46
CA PRO A 611 26.43 3.54 27.19
C PRO A 611 27.16 4.88 27.22
N LYS A 612 28.11 5.05 28.14
CA LYS A 612 28.93 6.26 28.26
C LYS A 612 29.89 6.43 27.08
N LEU A 613 30.37 5.33 26.49
CA LEU A 613 31.17 5.39 25.26
C LEU A 613 30.33 5.82 24.05
N VAL A 614 29.05 5.39 23.99
CA VAL A 614 28.10 5.84 22.95
C VAL A 614 27.84 7.34 23.09
N GLU A 615 27.59 7.82 24.31
CA GLU A 615 27.41 9.24 24.61
C GLU A 615 28.62 10.08 24.20
N LEU A 616 29.84 9.71 24.65
CA LEU A 616 31.07 10.44 24.32
C LEU A 616 31.35 10.47 22.81
N ARG A 617 31.10 9.37 22.09
CA ARG A 617 31.24 9.33 20.62
C ARG A 617 30.21 10.22 19.92
N GLY A 618 28.98 10.26 20.43
CA GLY A 618 27.95 11.18 19.93
C GLY A 618 28.33 12.65 20.12
N LEU A 619 28.89 13.00 21.28
CA LEU A 619 29.41 14.34 21.55
C LEU A 619 30.59 14.70 20.65
N LEU A 620 31.52 13.77 20.39
CA LEU A 620 32.60 13.96 19.43
C LEU A 620 32.07 14.23 18.01
N THR A 621 31.10 13.46 17.54
CA THR A 621 30.48 13.69 16.22
C THR A 621 29.80 15.05 16.12
N ALA A 622 29.20 15.54 17.21
CA ALA A 622 28.64 16.89 17.25
C ALA A 622 29.73 17.97 17.20
N LEU A 623 30.84 17.75 17.91
CA LEU A 623 32.01 18.65 17.92
C LEU A 623 32.78 18.65 16.60
N GLU A 624 32.75 17.59 15.80
CA GLU A 624 33.46 17.54 14.50
C GLU A 624 32.72 18.26 13.35
N LYS A 625 31.48 18.71 13.56
CA LYS A 625 30.74 19.52 12.58
C LYS A 625 31.33 20.93 12.50
N LYS A 626 31.70 21.41 11.31
CA LYS A 626 32.25 22.77 11.14
C LYS A 626 31.38 23.83 11.86
N PRO A 627 31.99 24.77 12.61
CA PRO A 627 31.24 25.77 13.33
C PRO A 627 30.78 26.82 12.32
N SER A 628 29.56 26.68 11.78
CA SER A 628 28.92 27.76 11.04
C SER A 628 28.24 28.68 12.04
N VAL A 629 28.88 29.80 12.35
CA VAL A 629 28.35 30.80 13.31
C VAL A 629 27.24 31.64 12.67
N ASP A 630 27.13 31.63 11.34
CA ASP A 630 26.10 32.37 10.60
C ASP A 630 25.57 31.54 9.40
N PRO A 631 24.32 31.03 9.46
CA PRO A 631 23.68 30.31 8.36
C PRO A 631 23.64 31.09 7.04
N ARG A 632 23.75 32.42 7.09
CA ARG A 632 23.83 33.24 5.87
C ARG A 632 25.09 32.93 5.08
N HIS A 633 26.20 32.59 5.72
CA HIS A 633 27.45 32.32 5.02
C HIS A 633 27.33 31.16 4.03
N ASP A 634 26.82 30.02 4.49
CA ASP A 634 26.67 28.83 3.67
C ASP A 634 25.67 29.08 2.52
N ARG A 635 24.64 29.88 2.79
CA ARG A 635 23.72 30.37 1.76
C ARG A 635 24.42 31.23 0.72
N TRP A 636 25.19 32.26 1.11
CA TRP A 636 25.94 33.11 0.17
C TRP A 636 26.93 32.30 -0.68
N LEU A 637 27.60 31.30 -0.11
CA LEU A 637 28.49 30.41 -0.86
C LEU A 637 27.72 29.55 -1.87
N ASN A 638 26.57 29.00 -1.48
CA ASN A 638 25.71 28.24 -2.38
C ASN A 638 25.14 29.12 -3.50
N ASP A 639 24.63 30.30 -3.17
CA ASP A 639 24.08 31.28 -4.11
C ASP A 639 25.17 31.72 -5.11
N LEU A 640 26.39 31.99 -4.64
CA LEU A 640 27.51 32.31 -5.52
C LEU A 640 27.92 31.11 -6.40
N SER A 641 27.91 29.89 -5.86
CA SER A 641 28.20 28.67 -6.64
C SER A 641 27.17 28.46 -7.76
N LEU A 642 25.89 28.66 -7.48
CA LEU A 642 24.81 28.60 -8.47
C LEU A 642 24.96 29.71 -9.51
N SER A 643 25.21 30.94 -9.07
CA SER A 643 25.41 32.09 -9.95
C SER A 643 26.61 31.91 -10.89
N LYS A 644 27.72 31.30 -10.43
CA LYS A 644 28.86 30.93 -11.30
C LYS A 644 28.46 29.96 -12.41
N LYS A 645 27.61 28.98 -12.10
CA LYS A 645 27.07 28.04 -13.12
C LYS A 645 26.17 28.77 -14.11
N GLN A 646 25.29 29.64 -13.61
CA GLN A 646 24.39 30.44 -14.43
C GLN A 646 25.16 31.34 -15.40
N LEU A 647 26.23 31.98 -14.93
CA LEU A 647 27.11 32.83 -15.73
C LEU A 647 27.87 32.02 -16.80
N ALA A 648 28.39 30.84 -16.43
CA ALA A 648 29.04 29.93 -17.39
C ALA A 648 28.07 29.44 -18.49
N GLN A 649 26.76 29.38 -18.19
CA GLN A 649 25.71 28.95 -19.10
C GLN A 649 24.72 30.07 -19.44
N ARG A 650 25.21 31.30 -19.62
CA ARG A 650 24.39 32.52 -19.74
C ARG A 650 23.19 32.40 -20.69
N ARG A 651 23.40 31.87 -21.91
CA ARG A 651 22.33 31.69 -22.91
C ARG A 651 21.26 30.69 -22.46
N LEU A 652 21.68 29.61 -21.78
CA LEU A 652 20.76 28.61 -21.26
C LEU A 652 19.95 29.16 -20.09
N THR A 653 20.62 29.81 -19.13
CA THR A 653 19.97 30.45 -18.00
C THR A 653 18.93 31.48 -18.48
N GLY A 654 19.30 32.36 -19.41
CA GLY A 654 18.37 33.34 -19.97
C GLY A 654 17.17 32.67 -20.66
N ALA A 655 17.39 31.60 -21.43
CA ALA A 655 16.30 30.88 -22.09
C ALA A 655 15.38 30.17 -21.10
N GLN A 656 15.93 29.64 -20.00
CA GLN A 656 15.16 29.03 -18.91
C GLN A 656 14.33 30.08 -18.16
N ASP A 657 14.90 31.26 -17.86
CA ASP A 657 14.19 32.36 -17.21
C ASP A 657 13.08 32.92 -18.10
N LEU A 658 13.35 33.09 -19.41
CA LEU A 658 12.32 33.49 -20.37
C LEU A 658 11.21 32.43 -20.46
N THR A 659 11.58 31.15 -20.50
CA THR A 659 10.60 30.05 -20.50
C THR A 659 9.71 30.10 -19.26
N TRP A 660 10.31 30.27 -18.09
CA TRP A 660 9.60 30.43 -16.82
C TRP A 660 8.66 31.63 -16.86
N ALA A 661 9.14 32.79 -17.33
CA ALA A 661 8.34 34.00 -17.41
C ALA A 661 7.11 33.81 -18.31
N LEU A 662 7.29 33.20 -19.49
CA LEU A 662 6.19 32.97 -20.45
C LEU A 662 5.16 31.97 -19.92
N ILE A 663 5.59 30.88 -19.28
CA ILE A 663 4.68 29.89 -18.64
C ILE A 663 3.83 30.54 -17.54
N ASN A 664 4.37 31.55 -16.85
CA ASN A 664 3.67 32.24 -15.76
C ASN A 664 2.83 33.44 -16.24
N THR A 665 2.55 33.58 -17.54
CA THR A 665 1.65 34.60 -18.07
C THR A 665 0.21 34.12 -18.19
N SER A 666 -0.75 35.05 -18.17
CA SER A 666 -2.16 34.74 -18.48
C SER A 666 -2.33 34.16 -19.88
N ALA A 667 -1.54 34.60 -20.86
CA ALA A 667 -1.58 34.08 -22.23
C ALA A 667 -1.23 32.59 -22.33
N PHE A 668 -0.45 32.05 -21.39
CA PHE A 668 -0.16 30.61 -21.32
C PHE A 668 -1.23 29.84 -20.54
N LEU A 669 -1.75 30.43 -19.47
CA LEU A 669 -2.67 29.77 -18.55
C LEU A 669 -4.11 29.67 -19.08
N PHE A 670 -4.49 30.60 -19.95
CA PHE A 670 -5.85 30.73 -20.44
C PHE A 670 -5.94 30.49 -21.94
N ASN A 671 -6.89 29.64 -22.33
CA ASN A 671 -7.37 29.56 -23.71
C ASN A 671 -8.40 30.65 -23.97
N HIS A 672 -8.48 31.09 -25.23
CA HIS A 672 -9.64 31.79 -25.77
C HIS A 672 -10.27 30.95 -26.87
#